data_AF-A0A7V1ZDJ3-F1
#
_entry.id   AF-A0A7V1ZDJ3-F1
#
_cell.length_a   1.000
_cell.length_b   1.000
_cell.length_c   1.000
_cell.angle_alpha   90.00
_cell.angle_beta   90.00
_cell.angle_gamma   90.00
#
_symmetry.space_group_name_H-M   'P 1'
#
loop_
_entity.id
_entity.type
_entity.pdbx_description
1 polymer ?
#
loop_
_entity_poly.entity_id
_entity_poly.type
_entity_poly.pdbx_seq_one_letter_code
_entity_poly.pdbx_strand_id
1 'polypeptide(L)'
;MLKNKGDFLILNYVFENVDSFLFVTTLNNLNYFVSNGKIKIEYRYSYDNINFSLFEELKTNNITDIKSSTKIYFDIKLTCLDNLDIEYEFNTKDLVIKIDEKETPPPIIKLTGNKTIIDTNLEIKFKPYDLNQSKFIEKQISYSLNSVYGIDVLYLKANPNKRAEDVVLFEYTLTSVDSPVCLKVLLQDNTIEEFKLQYINFGINFESDIVINIDKSYFQSIFGPNSAPQKGDIIYIQSINRLYEIKSSYIEKGIMFQDLYFVCALTKYAPKASRKESEEVRNFIDSITKSAEEFFSERQKEEELNITKPQNYSNHIDDTNIPQKLDPNRYYIDTDVLINLEKIELKNILISEFNYETYKVFKKDAILYKTEFTNNLKNIGFSCWIANSTEKLLTKSYKFISFTFNNITKKLTINLNYNLNYSVGDLVEIFNPIMPLYFYGSINSIIHPTPNSTQLIIEFPQVVIDYLTQINWTSINYYEIRKIEKKNLLYSYDATNGIIINLISRNFIELILNTKSYIFRIKKNVDLNEWIGIILNVSKEFNQIGFSCYNISNGDLVKINSELISNENIDLTPSNQRFKIIGSNGLKETNIRVFNKIIDEEIEYNILTEFVVRNNYNAIIVDNAIPPNRLPFVSDIR
;
A
#
# COMPACT_ATOMS: atom_id res chain seq x y z
N MET A 1 15.55 2.65 95.50
CA MET A 1 14.96 1.96 96.67
C MET A 1 14.34 3.00 97.60
N LEU A 2 13.20 2.70 98.21
CA LEU A 2 12.61 3.52 99.29
C LEU A 2 12.62 2.68 100.58
N LYS A 3 13.15 3.22 101.69
CA LYS A 3 13.19 2.51 102.98
C LYS A 3 12.81 3.41 104.16
N ASN A 4 13.36 4.62 104.21
CA ASN A 4 13.21 5.53 105.33
C ASN A 4 12.20 6.64 105.03
N LYS A 5 11.60 7.19 106.09
CA LYS A 5 10.73 8.36 106.03
C LYS A 5 11.48 9.55 105.42
N GLY A 6 10.94 10.10 104.34
CA GLY A 6 11.53 11.20 103.57
C GLY A 6 12.27 10.78 102.31
N ASP A 7 12.55 9.49 102.10
CA ASP A 7 13.13 9.00 100.86
C ASP A 7 12.18 9.28 99.69
N PHE A 8 12.72 9.71 98.56
CA PHE A 8 11.95 9.89 97.33
C PHE A 8 12.67 9.34 96.11
N LEU A 9 11.87 8.91 95.13
CA LEU A 9 12.35 8.36 93.88
C LEU A 9 11.53 8.95 92.73
N ILE A 10 12.20 9.37 91.65
CA ILE A 10 11.56 9.92 90.46
C ILE A 10 11.76 8.94 89.30
N LEU A 11 10.65 8.56 88.66
CA LEU A 11 10.62 7.72 87.47
C LEU A 11 10.24 8.57 86.26
N ASN A 12 11.02 8.49 85.20
CA ASN A 12 10.80 9.26 83.98
C ASN A 12 10.22 8.35 82.89
N TYR A 13 9.14 8.78 82.27
CA TYR A 13 8.46 8.10 81.17
C TYR A 13 8.34 9.03 79.95
N VAL A 14 8.41 8.46 78.75
CA VAL A 14 8.19 9.17 77.49
C VAL A 14 7.10 8.46 76.73
N PHE A 15 6.03 9.18 76.41
CA PHE A 15 4.94 8.67 75.59
C PHE A 15 4.94 9.38 74.23
N GLU A 16 4.75 8.62 73.17
CA GLU A 16 4.66 9.13 71.79
C GLU A 16 3.24 8.93 71.27
N ASN A 17 2.73 9.91 70.51
CA ASN A 17 1.39 9.95 69.90
C ASN A 17 0.24 9.71 70.90
N VAL A 18 0.10 10.61 71.87
CA VAL A 18 -0.93 10.50 72.90
C VAL A 18 -2.12 11.40 72.55
N ASP A 19 -3.29 10.80 72.36
CA ASP A 19 -4.53 11.55 72.12
C ASP A 19 -5.21 11.98 73.43
N SER A 20 -5.31 11.10 74.43
CA SER A 20 -5.73 11.45 75.80
C SER A 20 -5.37 10.34 76.81
N PHE A 21 -5.21 10.70 78.09
CA PHE A 21 -5.00 9.74 79.17
C PHE A 21 -6.32 9.46 79.90
N LEU A 22 -6.68 8.18 80.04
CA LEU A 22 -8.00 7.77 80.56
C LEU A 22 -7.99 7.39 82.05
N PHE A 23 -7.00 6.62 82.51
CA PHE A 23 -6.86 6.22 83.92
C PHE A 23 -5.47 5.62 84.21
N VAL A 24 -5.03 5.69 85.47
CA VAL A 24 -3.82 4.99 85.96
C VAL A 24 -4.23 3.75 86.73
N THR A 25 -3.77 2.58 86.29
CA THR A 25 -3.90 1.32 87.04
C THR A 25 -2.57 0.98 87.71
N THR A 26 -2.54 1.03 89.04
CA THR A 26 -1.41 0.56 89.86
C THR A 26 -1.55 -0.94 90.15
N LEU A 27 -0.45 -1.70 89.96
CA LEU A 27 -0.39 -3.14 90.22
C LEU A 27 -0.66 -3.49 91.70
N ASN A 28 -1.25 -4.66 91.93
CA ASN A 28 -1.89 -5.10 93.18
C ASN A 28 -1.06 -5.01 94.48
N ASN A 29 0.27 -4.90 94.42
CA ASN A 29 1.11 -4.80 95.63
C ASN A 29 1.40 -3.36 96.07
N LEU A 30 1.28 -2.37 95.17
CA LEU A 30 1.45 -0.95 95.50
C LEU A 30 0.20 -0.34 96.12
N ASN A 31 -0.98 -0.86 95.74
CA ASN A 31 -2.26 -0.40 96.26
C ASN A 31 -2.34 -0.51 97.79
N TYR A 32 -1.73 -1.52 98.40
CA TYR A 32 -1.74 -1.71 99.85
C TYR A 32 -0.99 -0.60 100.62
N PHE A 33 0.16 -0.15 100.11
CA PHE A 33 0.96 0.90 100.77
C PHE A 33 0.43 2.31 100.48
N VAL A 34 -0.15 2.51 99.30
CA VAL A 34 -0.84 3.75 98.92
C VAL A 34 -2.16 3.89 99.69
N SER A 35 -2.95 2.82 99.82
CA SER A 35 -4.21 2.83 100.59
C SER A 35 -4.00 3.03 102.09
N ASN A 36 -2.87 2.56 102.62
CA ASN A 36 -2.47 2.76 104.02
C ASN A 36 -1.70 4.08 104.27
N GLY A 37 -1.59 4.96 103.26
CA GLY A 37 -1.01 6.30 103.41
C GLY A 37 0.50 6.35 103.67
N LYS A 38 1.23 5.26 103.47
CA LYS A 38 2.69 5.18 103.73
C LYS A 38 3.54 5.77 102.60
N ILE A 39 2.99 5.85 101.38
CA ILE A 39 3.68 6.39 100.20
C ILE A 39 2.76 7.40 99.50
N LYS A 40 3.29 8.58 99.20
CA LYS A 40 2.60 9.62 98.42
C LYS A 40 3.16 9.66 97.00
N ILE A 41 2.27 9.62 96.01
CA ILE A 41 2.58 9.63 94.58
C ILE A 41 2.19 10.99 93.99
N GLU A 42 3.19 11.67 93.43
CA GLU A 42 3.02 12.95 92.73
C GLU A 42 3.49 12.80 91.28
N TYR A 43 2.92 13.58 90.35
CA TYR A 43 3.34 13.59 88.95
C TYR A 43 3.52 15.01 88.42
N ARG A 44 4.32 15.12 87.36
CA ARG A 44 4.41 16.32 86.51
C ARG A 44 4.64 15.91 85.06
N TYR A 45 4.30 16.79 84.13
CA TYR A 45 4.48 16.53 82.70
C TYR A 45 5.13 17.70 81.98
N SER A 46 5.72 17.43 80.82
CA SER A 46 6.29 18.41 79.89
C SER A 46 6.08 17.93 78.45
N TYR A 47 5.83 18.87 77.54
CA TYR A 47 5.78 18.57 76.10
C TYR A 47 7.17 18.61 75.44
N ASP A 48 8.11 19.36 76.03
CA ASP A 48 9.41 19.70 75.40
C ASP A 48 10.64 19.21 76.21
N ASN A 49 10.43 18.45 77.30
CA ASN A 49 11.47 17.93 78.21
C ASN A 49 12.31 18.99 78.96
N ILE A 50 11.93 20.27 78.88
CA ILE A 50 12.66 21.39 79.52
C ILE A 50 11.77 22.09 80.56
N ASN A 51 10.56 22.49 80.17
CA ASN A 51 9.61 23.16 81.06
C ASN A 51 8.60 22.15 81.61
N PHE A 52 8.74 21.78 82.87
CA PHE A 52 7.82 20.85 83.55
C PHE A 52 6.75 21.59 84.37
N SER A 53 5.57 20.98 84.48
CA SER A 53 4.53 21.42 85.41
C SER A 53 4.98 21.23 86.88
N LEU A 54 4.25 21.87 87.80
CA LEU A 54 4.40 21.61 89.24
C LEU A 54 3.97 20.16 89.54
N PHE A 55 4.53 19.60 90.62
CA PHE A 55 4.14 18.27 91.10
C PHE A 55 2.75 18.32 91.72
N GLU A 56 1.84 17.52 91.19
CA GLU A 56 0.49 17.35 91.71
C GLU A 56 0.23 15.91 92.16
N GLU A 57 -0.73 15.72 93.07
CA GLU A 57 -1.10 14.39 93.55
C GLU A 57 -1.79 13.59 92.44
N LEU A 58 -1.38 12.34 92.24
CA LEU A 58 -1.87 11.50 91.15
C LEU A 58 -3.29 10.99 91.43
N LYS A 59 -4.30 11.72 90.94
CA LYS A 59 -5.73 11.35 90.95
C LYS A 59 -6.26 11.23 89.52
N THR A 60 -7.23 10.34 89.30
CA THR A 60 -7.83 10.08 87.98
C THR A 60 -8.34 11.35 87.29
N ASN A 61 -8.91 12.29 88.06
CA ASN A 61 -9.48 13.52 87.52
C ASN A 61 -8.44 14.55 87.05
N ASN A 62 -7.21 14.51 87.55
CA ASN A 62 -6.21 15.53 87.19
C ASN A 62 -5.44 15.16 85.91
N ILE A 63 -5.47 13.88 85.52
CA ILE A 63 -4.71 13.35 84.38
C ILE A 63 -5.49 13.51 83.06
N THR A 64 -6.82 13.58 83.13
CA THR A 64 -7.70 13.78 81.96
C THR A 64 -7.55 15.16 81.31
N ASP A 65 -6.98 16.15 82.02
CA ASP A 65 -6.81 17.52 81.53
C ASP A 65 -5.56 17.72 80.66
N ILE A 66 -4.71 16.69 80.51
CA ILE A 66 -3.52 16.73 79.65
C ILE A 66 -3.94 16.66 78.19
N LYS A 67 -3.52 17.64 77.37
CA LYS A 67 -3.93 17.78 75.97
C LYS A 67 -3.13 16.86 75.04
N SER A 68 -3.75 16.48 73.92
CA SER A 68 -3.18 15.62 72.88
C SER A 68 -1.87 16.20 72.33
N SER A 69 -0.79 15.40 72.28
CA SER A 69 0.47 15.79 71.64
C SER A 69 1.24 14.60 71.07
N THR A 70 2.20 14.90 70.18
CA THR A 70 3.05 13.91 69.54
C THR A 70 4.07 13.29 70.48
N LYS A 71 4.56 14.03 71.49
CA LYS A 71 5.42 13.51 72.56
C LYS A 71 5.10 14.18 73.90
N ILE A 72 5.05 13.39 74.97
CA ILE A 72 4.85 13.86 76.34
C ILE A 72 5.89 13.17 77.25
N TYR A 73 6.62 13.98 78.00
CA TYR A 73 7.54 13.56 79.05
C TYR A 73 6.80 13.60 80.38
N PHE A 74 6.83 12.51 81.14
CA PHE A 74 6.05 12.34 82.35
C PHE A 74 6.95 11.85 83.49
N ASP A 75 7.04 12.63 84.57
CA ASP A 75 7.82 12.27 85.74
C ASP A 75 6.88 11.92 86.90
N ILE A 76 7.09 10.75 87.50
CA ILE A 76 6.35 10.30 88.68
C ILE A 76 7.30 10.29 89.86
N LYS A 77 6.98 11.07 90.90
CA LYS A 77 7.70 11.13 92.16
C LYS A 77 6.96 10.34 93.23
N LEU A 78 7.67 9.38 93.80
CA LEU A 78 7.22 8.56 94.93
C LEU A 78 7.94 9.06 96.19
N THR A 79 7.19 9.43 97.23
CA THR A 79 7.74 9.90 98.51
C THR A 79 7.28 9.00 99.64
N CYS A 80 8.22 8.52 100.46
CA CYS A 80 7.94 7.67 101.60
C CYS A 80 7.58 8.53 102.82
N LEU A 81 6.35 8.39 103.33
CA LEU A 81 5.84 9.20 104.45
C LEU A 81 6.12 8.56 105.82
N ASP A 82 6.36 7.25 105.88
CA ASP A 82 6.72 6.49 107.09
C ASP A 82 7.69 5.35 106.75
N ASN A 83 8.52 4.90 107.72
CA ASN A 83 9.48 3.83 107.48
C ASN A 83 8.78 2.55 106.98
N LEU A 84 9.36 1.93 105.94
CA LEU A 84 8.88 0.69 105.37
C LEU A 84 9.63 -0.49 106.01
N ASP A 85 8.91 -1.52 106.43
CA ASP A 85 9.49 -2.70 107.08
C ASP A 85 10.28 -3.60 106.10
N ILE A 86 10.22 -3.32 104.79
CA ILE A 86 10.91 -4.06 103.70
C ILE A 86 11.43 -3.05 102.66
N GLU A 87 12.67 -3.21 102.20
CA GLU A 87 13.23 -2.43 101.08
C GLU A 87 12.53 -2.81 99.77
N TYR A 88 11.95 -1.83 99.08
CA TYR A 88 11.38 -2.02 97.74
C TYR A 88 12.25 -1.34 96.68
N GLU A 89 12.70 -2.15 95.70
CA GLU A 89 13.22 -1.66 94.42
C GLU A 89 12.06 -1.44 93.46
N PHE A 90 12.04 -0.28 92.80
CA PHE A 90 11.07 0.06 91.77
C PHE A 90 11.70 -0.15 90.39
N ASN A 91 11.06 -0.96 89.54
CA ASN A 91 11.40 -1.04 88.13
C ASN A 91 10.42 -0.20 87.31
N THR A 92 10.91 0.41 86.21
CA THR A 92 10.12 1.24 85.29
C THR A 92 8.99 0.49 84.57
N LYS A 93 8.84 -0.82 84.77
CA LYS A 93 7.79 -1.65 84.18
C LYS A 93 6.56 -1.82 85.08
N ASP A 94 6.60 -1.34 86.32
CA ASP A 94 5.57 -1.64 87.34
C ASP A 94 4.38 -0.65 87.32
N LEU A 95 4.38 0.35 86.43
CA LEU A 95 3.33 1.35 86.30
C LEU A 95 2.84 1.38 84.85
N VAL A 96 1.61 0.91 84.62
CA VAL A 96 0.99 0.83 83.29
C VAL A 96 -0.08 1.91 83.16
N ILE A 97 0.17 2.90 82.31
CA ILE A 97 -0.78 3.94 81.92
C ILE A 97 -1.38 3.53 80.56
N LYS A 98 -2.70 3.32 80.49
CA LYS A 98 -3.40 2.97 79.24
C LYS A 98 -3.81 4.24 78.48
N ILE A 99 -3.47 4.28 77.20
CA ILE A 99 -3.83 5.33 76.24
C ILE A 99 -4.89 4.74 75.30
N ASP A 100 -5.93 5.52 74.94
CA ASP A 100 -7.00 5.07 74.05
C ASP A 100 -6.48 4.95 72.60
N GLU A 101 -6.35 3.74 72.09
CA GLU A 101 -6.34 3.49 70.65
C GLU A 101 -7.78 3.14 70.25
N LYS A 102 -8.47 4.01 69.52
CA LYS A 102 -9.80 3.67 68.98
C LYS A 102 -9.68 2.50 68.01
N GLU A 103 -10.10 1.30 68.43
CA GLU A 103 -10.58 0.28 67.49
C GLU A 103 -11.89 0.80 66.87
N THR A 104 -11.78 1.42 65.69
CA THR A 104 -12.96 1.76 64.90
C THR A 104 -13.68 0.47 64.49
N PRO A 105 -14.99 0.30 64.77
CA PRO A 105 -15.75 -0.83 64.23
C PRO A 105 -15.72 -0.79 62.69
N PRO A 106 -15.76 -1.94 62.00
CA PRO A 106 -15.74 -1.96 60.54
C PRO A 106 -16.94 -1.17 59.99
N PRO A 107 -16.74 -0.32 58.97
CA PRO A 107 -17.79 0.52 58.43
C PRO A 107 -18.93 -0.33 57.87
N ILE A 108 -20.18 -0.02 58.26
CA ILE A 108 -21.37 -0.65 57.69
C ILE A 108 -21.90 0.27 56.58
N ILE A 109 -22.00 -0.25 55.37
CA ILE A 109 -22.50 0.51 54.22
C ILE A 109 -24.03 0.41 54.21
N LYS A 110 -24.72 1.56 54.30
CA LYS A 110 -26.18 1.63 54.07
C LYS A 110 -26.48 2.40 52.79
N LEU A 111 -27.34 1.83 51.96
CA LEU A 111 -27.79 2.44 50.72
C LEU A 111 -29.16 3.10 50.91
N THR A 112 -29.24 4.40 50.63
CA THR A 112 -30.49 5.15 50.42
C THR A 112 -30.51 5.70 48.99
N GLY A 113 -31.12 4.96 48.07
CA GLY A 113 -31.21 5.33 46.65
C GLY A 113 -29.94 5.06 45.83
N ASN A 114 -29.65 5.88 44.82
CA ASN A 114 -28.52 5.74 43.87
C ASN A 114 -27.15 6.22 44.43
N LYS A 115 -27.02 6.43 45.74
CA LYS A 115 -25.75 6.85 46.37
C LYS A 115 -25.41 5.91 47.53
N THR A 116 -24.18 5.40 47.51
CA THR A 116 -23.56 4.70 48.65
C THR A 116 -23.18 5.71 49.71
N ILE A 117 -23.83 5.64 50.89
CA ILE A 117 -23.41 6.37 52.08
C ILE A 117 -22.75 5.35 53.01
N ILE A 118 -21.48 5.57 53.36
CA ILE A 118 -20.78 4.77 54.36
C ILE A 118 -21.20 5.35 55.72
N ASP A 119 -21.98 4.59 56.48
CA ASP A 119 -22.53 5.06 57.76
C ASP A 119 -21.85 4.31 58.91
N THR A 120 -20.97 4.99 59.63
CA THR A 120 -20.12 4.40 60.67
C THR A 120 -20.83 4.17 62.01
N ASN A 121 -22.12 4.55 62.13
CA ASN A 121 -22.84 4.62 63.40
C ASN A 121 -24.02 3.64 63.53
N LEU A 122 -23.91 2.41 62.99
CA LEU A 122 -24.99 1.42 63.06
C LEU A 122 -24.61 0.19 63.89
N GLU A 123 -25.52 -0.20 64.78
CA GLU A 123 -25.44 -1.46 65.52
C GLU A 123 -25.36 -2.65 64.55
N ILE A 124 -24.35 -3.52 64.72
CA ILE A 124 -24.15 -4.74 63.93
C ILE A 124 -25.32 -5.70 64.21
N LYS A 125 -26.26 -5.84 63.26
CA LYS A 125 -27.28 -6.89 63.28
C LYS A 125 -26.83 -8.05 62.40
N PHE A 126 -26.46 -9.18 62.99
CA PHE A 126 -26.05 -10.39 62.27
C PHE A 126 -27.22 -10.99 61.47
N LYS A 127 -27.30 -10.66 60.18
CA LYS A 127 -28.28 -11.21 59.23
C LYS A 127 -27.54 -11.89 58.05
N PRO A 128 -27.08 -13.14 58.22
CA PRO A 128 -26.21 -13.81 57.25
C PRO A 128 -26.85 -14.05 55.87
N TYR A 129 -28.18 -13.99 55.78
CA TYR A 129 -28.93 -14.23 54.54
C TYR A 129 -29.39 -12.95 53.83
N ASP A 130 -29.25 -11.76 54.44
CA ASP A 130 -29.67 -10.49 53.84
C ASP A 130 -28.52 -9.83 53.06
N LEU A 131 -28.03 -10.53 52.03
CA LEU A 131 -26.87 -10.12 51.22
C LEU A 131 -27.26 -9.33 49.96
N ASN A 132 -28.49 -8.84 49.88
CA ASN A 132 -28.98 -8.09 48.71
C ASN A 132 -28.19 -6.80 48.48
N GLN A 133 -27.71 -6.17 49.56
CA GLN A 133 -26.86 -4.98 49.48
C GLN A 133 -25.49 -5.32 48.90
N SER A 134 -24.85 -6.39 49.36
CA SER A 134 -23.56 -6.85 48.84
C SER A 134 -23.66 -7.19 47.36
N LYS A 135 -24.71 -7.91 46.96
CA LYS A 135 -25.04 -8.20 45.55
C LYS A 135 -25.17 -6.96 44.68
N PHE A 136 -25.88 -5.95 45.19
CA PHE A 136 -26.06 -4.69 44.47
C PHE A 136 -24.73 -3.93 44.34
N ILE A 137 -23.95 -3.86 45.42
CA ILE A 137 -22.63 -3.20 45.43
C ILE A 137 -21.70 -3.89 44.43
N GLU A 138 -21.64 -5.22 44.41
CA GLU A 138 -20.79 -5.99 43.48
C GLU A 138 -21.14 -5.66 42.02
N LYS A 139 -22.43 -5.63 41.68
CA LYS A 139 -22.91 -5.23 40.36
C LYS A 139 -22.56 -3.79 40.01
N GLN A 140 -22.73 -2.86 40.94
CA GLN A 140 -22.38 -1.45 40.71
C GLN A 140 -20.88 -1.29 40.49
N ILE A 141 -20.05 -1.98 41.27
CA ILE A 141 -18.60 -1.96 41.10
C ILE A 141 -18.23 -2.51 39.73
N SER A 142 -18.76 -3.67 39.33
CA SER A 142 -18.46 -4.25 38.02
C SER A 142 -18.87 -3.34 36.86
N TYR A 143 -20.08 -2.77 36.93
CA TYR A 143 -20.58 -1.80 35.96
C TYR A 143 -19.68 -0.54 35.90
N SER A 144 -19.35 0.04 37.05
CA SER A 144 -18.47 1.20 37.13
C SER A 144 -17.07 0.91 36.57
N LEU A 145 -16.49 -0.23 36.91
CA LEU A 145 -15.17 -0.65 36.41
C LEU A 145 -15.16 -0.75 34.89
N ASN A 146 -16.15 -1.41 34.29
CA ASN A 146 -16.23 -1.54 32.84
C ASN A 146 -16.44 -0.17 32.16
N SER A 147 -17.30 0.68 32.72
CA SER A 147 -17.58 2.01 32.16
C SER A 147 -16.40 2.99 32.22
N VAL A 148 -15.54 2.89 33.26
CA VAL A 148 -14.43 3.82 33.49
C VAL A 148 -13.13 3.32 32.85
N TYR A 149 -12.81 2.03 33.01
CA TYR A 149 -11.50 1.48 32.62
C TYR A 149 -11.55 0.64 31.35
N GLY A 150 -12.73 0.37 30.78
CA GLY A 150 -12.84 -0.40 29.55
C GLY A 150 -12.25 0.31 28.33
N ILE A 151 -11.62 -0.49 27.46
CA ILE A 151 -11.05 -0.09 26.18
C ILE A 151 -12.18 0.04 25.16
N ASP A 152 -12.14 1.10 24.36
CA ASP A 152 -13.13 1.34 23.31
C ASP A 152 -12.90 0.38 22.13
N VAL A 153 -13.95 -0.36 21.79
CA VAL A 153 -13.98 -1.28 20.64
C VAL A 153 -15.23 -1.03 19.82
N LEU A 154 -15.13 -1.26 18.51
CA LEU A 154 -16.30 -1.29 17.64
C LEU A 154 -16.84 -2.71 17.61
N TYR A 155 -18.06 -2.86 18.11
CA TYR A 155 -18.76 -4.13 18.22
C TYR A 155 -19.81 -4.24 17.11
N LEU A 156 -19.76 -5.29 16.30
CA LEU A 156 -20.81 -5.61 15.34
C LEU A 156 -21.47 -6.94 15.72
N LYS A 157 -22.77 -6.88 15.93
CA LYS A 157 -23.57 -8.05 16.31
C LYS A 157 -23.96 -8.85 15.08
N ALA A 158 -23.73 -10.16 15.11
CA ALA A 158 -24.09 -11.10 14.07
C ALA A 158 -25.40 -11.80 14.46
N ASN A 159 -26.52 -11.32 13.91
CA ASN A 159 -27.82 -11.94 14.13
C ASN A 159 -28.03 -13.13 13.18
N PRO A 160 -28.44 -14.30 13.69
CA PRO A 160 -28.77 -15.43 12.83
C PRO A 160 -30.06 -15.18 12.02
N ASN A 161 -30.06 -15.59 10.75
CA ASN A 161 -31.26 -15.52 9.94
C ASN A 161 -32.16 -16.72 10.20
N LYS A 162 -33.38 -16.48 10.68
CA LYS A 162 -34.36 -17.55 10.99
C LYS A 162 -34.67 -18.48 9.81
N ARG A 163 -34.57 -17.99 8.56
CA ARG A 163 -34.82 -18.84 7.38
C ARG A 163 -33.70 -19.85 7.11
N ALA A 164 -32.53 -19.62 7.68
CA ALA A 164 -31.31 -20.38 7.45
C ALA A 164 -31.02 -21.35 8.62
N GLU A 165 -32.03 -21.65 9.44
CA GLU A 165 -31.95 -22.56 10.57
C GLU A 165 -31.77 -24.01 10.08
N ASP A 166 -30.67 -24.64 10.51
CA ASP A 166 -30.47 -26.08 10.39
C ASP A 166 -30.78 -26.73 11.73
N VAL A 167 -31.91 -27.45 11.78
CA VAL A 167 -32.41 -28.12 12.97
C VAL A 167 -31.55 -29.33 13.37
N VAL A 168 -30.85 -29.95 12.41
CA VAL A 168 -30.06 -31.18 12.67
C VAL A 168 -28.72 -30.83 13.30
N LEU A 169 -28.08 -29.76 12.82
CA LEU A 169 -26.78 -29.31 13.29
C LEU A 169 -26.87 -28.27 14.43
N PHE A 170 -28.09 -27.88 14.80
CA PHE A 170 -28.37 -26.84 15.81
C PHE A 170 -27.64 -25.53 15.50
N GLU A 171 -27.54 -25.18 14.22
CA GLU A 171 -26.81 -24.00 13.76
C GLU A 171 -27.59 -23.21 12.71
N TYR A 172 -27.18 -21.96 12.51
CA TYR A 172 -27.69 -21.13 11.43
C TYR A 172 -26.64 -21.05 10.34
N THR A 173 -27.02 -21.41 9.12
CA THR A 173 -26.12 -21.42 7.96
C THR A 173 -25.81 -20.01 7.46
N LEU A 174 -26.67 -19.02 7.74
CA LEU A 174 -26.48 -17.62 7.37
C LEU A 174 -26.66 -16.68 8.56
N THR A 175 -25.71 -15.77 8.76
CA THR A 175 -25.76 -14.69 9.74
C THR A 175 -25.72 -13.33 9.07
N SER A 176 -26.48 -12.37 9.59
CA SER A 176 -26.48 -10.98 9.15
C SER A 176 -25.81 -10.10 10.20
N VAL A 177 -24.91 -9.22 9.78
CA VAL A 177 -24.20 -8.32 10.69
C VAL A 177 -24.90 -6.96 10.75
N ASP A 178 -25.16 -6.49 11.97
CA ASP A 178 -25.74 -5.17 12.23
C ASP A 178 -24.70 -4.04 12.15
N SER A 179 -25.16 -2.78 12.18
CA SER A 179 -24.29 -1.60 12.18
C SER A 179 -23.34 -1.56 13.40
N PRO A 180 -22.13 -0.98 13.25
CA PRO A 180 -21.14 -0.94 14.33
C PRO A 180 -21.60 -0.06 15.50
N VAL A 181 -21.42 -0.57 16.73
CA VAL A 181 -21.70 0.14 17.98
C VAL A 181 -20.42 0.23 18.81
N CYS A 182 -20.16 1.40 19.39
CA CYS A 182 -19.01 1.58 20.29
C CYS A 182 -19.31 0.95 21.65
N LEU A 183 -18.46 0.03 22.09
CA LEU A 183 -18.57 -0.70 23.36
C LEU A 183 -17.24 -0.60 24.11
N LYS A 184 -17.31 -0.50 25.44
CA LYS A 184 -16.14 -0.66 26.31
C LYS A 184 -15.99 -2.11 26.77
N VAL A 185 -14.78 -2.66 26.61
CA VAL A 185 -14.43 -4.02 27.03
C VAL A 185 -13.21 -4.01 27.95
N LEU A 186 -13.17 -4.92 28.91
CA LEU A 186 -12.03 -5.11 29.79
C LEU A 186 -11.16 -6.25 29.25
N LEU A 187 -9.85 -6.06 29.24
CA LEU A 187 -8.90 -7.13 28.97
C LEU A 187 -8.62 -7.91 30.25
N GLN A 188 -8.46 -9.22 30.14
CA GLN A 188 -7.92 -10.01 31.24
C GLN A 188 -6.44 -9.62 31.46
N ASP A 189 -6.07 -9.38 32.72
CA ASP A 189 -4.72 -8.98 33.14
C ASP A 189 -4.15 -7.70 32.49
N ASN A 190 -4.98 -6.86 31.86
CA ASN A 190 -4.58 -5.65 31.13
C ASN A 190 -3.46 -5.86 30.10
N THR A 191 -3.21 -7.10 29.69
CA THR A 191 -2.20 -7.43 28.68
C THR A 191 -2.88 -8.07 27.49
N ILE A 192 -2.52 -7.60 26.31
CA ILE A 192 -2.85 -8.30 25.07
C ILE A 192 -1.72 -9.30 24.89
N GLU A 193 -2.00 -10.58 25.06
CA GLU A 193 -0.97 -11.60 24.83
C GLU A 193 -0.49 -11.48 23.38
N GLU A 194 0.81 -11.21 23.21
CA GLU A 194 1.44 -11.30 21.90
C GLU A 194 1.42 -12.76 21.46
N PHE A 195 1.15 -13.01 20.17
CA PHE A 195 1.20 -14.34 19.56
C PHE A 195 2.58 -14.97 19.75
N LYS A 196 2.78 -15.70 20.85
CA LYS A 196 4.01 -16.43 21.15
C LYS A 196 3.83 -17.88 20.77
N LEU A 197 4.76 -18.37 19.96
CA LEU A 197 4.86 -19.79 19.63
C LEU A 197 5.17 -20.58 20.91
N GLN A 198 4.24 -21.41 21.37
CA GLN A 198 4.48 -22.28 22.51
C GLN A 198 4.89 -23.67 21.99
N TYR A 199 6.12 -24.07 22.28
CA TYR A 199 6.62 -25.41 21.99
C TYR A 199 6.22 -26.35 23.13
N ILE A 200 5.29 -27.26 22.87
CA ILE A 200 4.91 -28.34 23.77
C ILE A 200 5.61 -29.62 23.30
N ASN A 201 5.84 -30.59 24.18
CA ASN A 201 6.44 -31.89 23.83
C ASN A 201 5.77 -32.62 22.64
N PHE A 202 4.53 -32.27 22.28
CA PHE A 202 3.77 -32.84 21.17
C PHE A 202 3.68 -31.93 19.92
N GLY A 203 4.29 -30.74 19.92
CA GLY A 203 4.29 -29.86 18.75
C GLY A 203 4.31 -28.37 19.07
N ILE A 204 4.08 -27.57 18.04
CA ILE A 204 3.95 -26.12 18.14
C ILE A 204 2.47 -25.80 18.32
N ASN A 205 2.10 -25.32 19.51
CA ASN A 205 0.75 -24.79 19.74
C ASN A 205 0.72 -23.32 19.34
N PHE A 206 -0.13 -23.02 18.37
CA PHE A 206 -0.49 -21.67 17.95
C PHE A 206 -1.90 -21.42 18.44
N GLU A 207 -2.10 -20.93 19.67
CA GLU A 207 -3.33 -20.25 20.13
C GLU A 207 -3.30 -20.10 21.65
N SER A 208 -3.09 -18.86 22.12
CA SER A 208 -3.90 -18.38 23.22
C SER A 208 -5.00 -17.51 22.62
N ASP A 209 -6.25 -17.91 22.85
CA ASP A 209 -7.40 -17.08 22.49
C ASP A 209 -7.36 -15.82 23.38
N ILE A 210 -7.52 -14.63 22.79
CA ILE A 210 -7.58 -13.39 23.60
C ILE A 210 -8.90 -13.41 24.37
N VAL A 211 -8.83 -13.28 25.69
CA VAL A 211 -10.01 -13.28 26.55
C VAL A 211 -10.37 -11.85 26.95
N ILE A 212 -11.62 -11.47 26.72
CA ILE A 212 -12.18 -10.18 27.10
C ILE A 212 -13.36 -10.35 28.06
N ASN A 213 -13.52 -9.38 28.95
CA ASN A 213 -14.58 -9.35 29.94
C ASN A 213 -15.51 -8.16 29.69
N ILE A 214 -16.83 -8.38 29.76
CA ILE A 214 -17.85 -7.36 29.52
C ILE A 214 -18.92 -7.47 30.61
N ASP A 215 -19.14 -6.41 31.39
CA ASP A 215 -20.20 -6.40 32.42
C ASP A 215 -21.58 -6.65 31.80
N LYS A 216 -22.38 -7.52 32.44
CA LYS A 216 -23.69 -7.93 31.93
C LYS A 216 -24.69 -6.77 31.93
N SER A 217 -24.68 -5.95 32.99
CA SER A 217 -25.60 -4.83 33.12
C SER A 217 -25.29 -3.75 32.09
N TYR A 218 -24.00 -3.52 31.82
CA TYR A 218 -23.51 -2.62 30.79
C TYR A 218 -23.85 -3.10 29.37
N PHE A 219 -23.65 -4.38 29.07
CA PHE A 219 -24.02 -4.92 27.76
C PHE A 219 -25.53 -4.81 27.50
N GLN A 220 -26.35 -5.08 28.52
CA GLN A 220 -27.81 -5.01 28.42
C GLN A 220 -28.35 -3.58 28.33
N SER A 221 -27.64 -2.57 28.84
CA SER A 221 -28.07 -1.18 28.68
C SER A 221 -27.92 -0.69 27.24
N ILE A 222 -26.98 -1.25 26.46
CA ILE A 222 -26.72 -0.89 25.07
C ILE A 222 -27.57 -1.73 24.10
N PHE A 223 -27.58 -3.06 24.28
CA PHE A 223 -28.24 -4.00 23.36
C PHE A 223 -29.64 -4.45 23.81
N GLY A 224 -30.13 -3.92 24.93
CA GLY A 224 -31.44 -4.26 25.49
C GLY A 224 -31.42 -5.45 26.47
N PRO A 225 -32.54 -5.65 27.18
CA PRO A 225 -32.66 -6.69 28.20
C PRO A 225 -32.52 -8.08 27.58
N ASN A 226 -31.87 -9.00 28.29
CA ASN A 226 -31.61 -10.40 27.89
C ASN A 226 -30.70 -10.59 26.66
N SER A 227 -30.04 -9.54 26.18
CA SER A 227 -28.97 -9.69 25.19
C SER A 227 -27.69 -10.27 25.82
N ALA A 228 -27.00 -11.12 25.07
CA ALA A 228 -25.68 -11.67 25.41
C ALA A 228 -24.79 -11.71 24.15
N PRO A 229 -23.47 -11.62 24.29
CA PRO A 229 -22.55 -11.80 23.17
C PRO A 229 -22.65 -13.23 22.61
N GLN A 230 -22.77 -13.35 21.30
CA GLN A 230 -22.97 -14.60 20.58
C GLN A 230 -21.72 -15.01 19.80
N LYS A 231 -21.64 -16.30 19.48
CA LYS A 231 -20.62 -16.83 18.57
C LYS A 231 -20.79 -16.18 17.20
N GLY A 232 -19.71 -15.64 16.65
CA GLY A 232 -19.70 -15.00 15.34
C GLY A 232 -19.81 -13.48 15.36
N ASP A 233 -20.07 -12.87 16.53
CA ASP A 233 -20.01 -11.42 16.68
C ASP A 233 -18.59 -10.91 16.38
N ILE A 234 -18.51 -9.70 15.83
CA ILE A 234 -17.27 -9.08 15.39
C ILE A 234 -16.86 -7.99 16.37
N ILE A 235 -15.57 -7.98 16.71
CA ILE A 235 -14.98 -6.92 17.52
C ILE A 235 -13.77 -6.36 16.79
N TYR A 236 -13.79 -5.05 16.54
CA TYR A 236 -12.64 -4.32 16.05
C TYR A 236 -12.01 -3.54 17.21
N ILE A 237 -10.76 -3.90 17.52
CA ILE A 237 -9.96 -3.26 18.57
C ILE A 237 -9.09 -2.19 17.94
N GLN A 238 -9.45 -0.92 18.18
CA GLN A 238 -8.78 0.22 17.56
C GLN A 238 -7.29 0.30 17.92
N SER A 239 -6.91 -0.06 19.14
CA SER A 239 -5.52 0.01 19.61
C SER A 239 -4.56 -0.91 18.83
N ILE A 240 -5.05 -2.04 18.33
CA ILE A 240 -4.23 -3.02 17.59
C ILE A 240 -4.49 -2.90 16.08
N ASN A 241 -5.52 -2.14 15.66
CA ASN A 241 -6.03 -2.09 14.30
C ASN A 241 -6.28 -3.52 13.75
N ARG A 242 -6.91 -4.36 14.57
CA ARG A 242 -7.22 -5.76 14.22
C ARG A 242 -8.66 -6.09 14.55
N LEU A 243 -9.21 -6.97 13.72
CA LEU A 243 -10.58 -7.40 13.77
C LEU A 243 -10.63 -8.88 14.20
N TYR A 244 -11.49 -9.15 15.19
CA TYR A 244 -11.63 -10.43 15.86
C TYR A 244 -13.09 -10.91 15.80
N GLU A 245 -13.28 -12.22 15.91
CA GLU A 245 -14.57 -12.90 15.98
C GLU A 245 -14.70 -13.62 17.32
N ILE A 246 -15.87 -13.49 17.98
CA ILE A 246 -16.17 -14.23 19.22
C ILE A 246 -16.34 -15.72 18.90
N LYS A 247 -15.48 -16.55 19.50
CA LYS A 247 -15.53 -18.02 19.39
C LYS A 247 -16.54 -18.61 20.38
N SER A 248 -16.48 -18.15 21.62
CA SER A 248 -17.35 -18.58 22.72
C SER A 248 -17.50 -17.50 23.77
N SER A 249 -18.66 -17.47 24.41
CA SER A 249 -18.96 -16.61 25.56
C SER A 249 -19.55 -17.44 26.69
N TYR A 250 -19.20 -17.11 27.94
CA TYR A 250 -19.86 -17.66 29.12
C TYR A 250 -20.06 -16.57 30.17
N ILE A 251 -20.98 -16.82 31.11
CA ILE A 251 -21.28 -15.88 32.20
C ILE A 251 -20.49 -16.29 33.43
N GLU A 252 -19.74 -15.36 34.00
CA GLU A 252 -19.14 -15.54 35.31
C GLU A 252 -20.11 -15.11 36.42
N LYS A 253 -20.14 -15.90 37.49
CA LYS A 253 -21.06 -15.73 38.62
C LYS A 253 -20.30 -15.25 39.85
N GLY A 254 -20.77 -14.13 40.41
CA GLY A 254 -20.24 -13.54 41.64
C GLY A 254 -20.90 -14.12 42.90
N ILE A 255 -21.07 -13.27 43.90
CA ILE A 255 -21.60 -13.66 45.22
C ILE A 255 -23.00 -14.31 45.07
N MET A 256 -23.19 -15.45 45.74
CA MET A 256 -24.45 -16.21 45.74
C MET A 256 -24.93 -16.59 44.32
N PHE A 257 -24.01 -16.95 43.44
CA PHE A 257 -24.28 -17.39 42.06
C PHE A 257 -25.02 -16.35 41.21
N GLN A 258 -24.79 -15.07 41.46
CA GLN A 258 -25.38 -14.00 40.66
C GLN A 258 -24.54 -13.70 39.41
N ASP A 259 -25.18 -13.66 38.25
CA ASP A 259 -24.53 -13.30 36.99
C ASP A 259 -23.92 -11.89 37.05
N LEU A 260 -22.61 -11.77 36.77
CA LEU A 260 -21.86 -10.52 36.85
C LEU A 260 -21.45 -10.01 35.46
N TYR A 261 -20.55 -10.71 34.77
CA TYR A 261 -20.02 -10.32 33.46
C TYR A 261 -19.89 -11.52 32.51
N PHE A 262 -19.76 -11.21 31.23
CA PHE A 262 -19.48 -12.15 30.16
C PHE A 262 -17.98 -12.24 29.94
N VAL A 263 -17.46 -13.46 29.89
CA VAL A 263 -16.10 -13.77 29.44
C VAL A 263 -16.18 -14.27 28.01
N CYS A 264 -15.51 -13.59 27.09
CA CYS A 264 -15.54 -13.93 25.66
C CYS A 264 -14.13 -14.28 25.17
N ALA A 265 -14.01 -15.42 24.50
CA ALA A 265 -12.79 -15.83 23.82
C ALA A 265 -12.83 -15.35 22.36
N LEU A 266 -11.78 -14.67 21.93
CA LEU A 266 -11.66 -14.05 20.61
C LEU A 266 -10.67 -14.80 19.73
N THR A 267 -11.04 -14.93 18.45
CA THR A 267 -10.19 -15.47 17.38
C THR A 267 -10.01 -14.44 16.28
N LYS A 268 -8.92 -14.53 15.51
CA LYS A 268 -8.69 -13.60 14.39
C LYS A 268 -9.81 -13.74 13.35
N TYR A 269 -10.35 -12.61 12.90
CA TYR A 269 -11.40 -12.63 11.88
C TYR A 269 -10.88 -13.16 10.53
N ALA A 270 -11.72 -13.97 9.89
CA ALA A 270 -11.58 -14.38 8.50
C ALA A 270 -12.93 -14.19 7.78
N PRO A 271 -12.94 -13.65 6.55
CA PRO A 271 -14.17 -13.48 5.79
C PRO A 271 -14.78 -14.84 5.46
N LYS A 272 -16.10 -14.99 5.71
CA LYS A 272 -16.85 -16.23 5.46
C LYS A 272 -17.97 -15.96 4.46
N ALA A 273 -18.14 -16.83 3.48
CA ALA A 273 -19.22 -16.72 2.49
C ALA A 273 -20.63 -16.84 3.11
N SER A 274 -20.76 -17.45 4.28
CA SER A 274 -22.02 -17.59 5.03
C SER A 274 -22.51 -16.31 5.70
N ARG A 275 -21.74 -15.22 5.66
CA ARG A 275 -22.07 -13.96 6.33
C ARG A 275 -22.61 -12.94 5.33
N LYS A 276 -23.81 -12.44 5.60
CA LYS A 276 -24.41 -11.36 4.82
C LYS A 276 -24.11 -10.02 5.50
N GLU A 277 -23.28 -9.23 4.84
CA GLU A 277 -22.92 -7.87 5.29
C GLU A 277 -23.70 -6.84 4.47
N SER A 278 -24.03 -5.70 5.08
CA SER A 278 -24.51 -4.53 4.33
C SER A 278 -23.35 -3.90 3.56
N GLU A 279 -23.65 -3.19 2.47
CA GLU A 279 -22.63 -2.56 1.62
C GLU A 279 -21.74 -1.56 2.41
N GLU A 280 -22.33 -0.84 3.37
CA GLU A 280 -21.59 0.09 4.25
C GLU A 280 -20.60 -0.65 5.17
N VAL A 281 -21.03 -1.76 5.77
CA VAL A 281 -20.19 -2.57 6.66
C VAL A 281 -19.08 -3.26 5.88
N ARG A 282 -19.37 -3.73 4.67
CA ARG A 282 -18.38 -4.35 3.79
C ARG A 282 -17.28 -3.36 3.38
N ASN A 283 -17.66 -2.15 2.95
CA ASN A 283 -16.70 -1.10 2.62
C ASN A 283 -15.83 -0.71 3.84
N PHE A 284 -16.42 -0.69 5.03
CA PHE A 284 -15.69 -0.43 6.28
C PHE A 284 -14.69 -1.55 6.59
N ILE A 285 -15.13 -2.81 6.54
CA ILE A 285 -14.26 -3.98 6.74
C ILE A 285 -13.13 -3.99 5.70
N ASP A 286 -13.44 -3.86 4.41
CA ASP A 286 -12.46 -3.87 3.31
C ASP A 286 -11.42 -2.74 3.44
N SER A 287 -11.82 -1.58 3.98
CA SER A 287 -10.88 -0.48 4.24
C SER A 287 -9.85 -0.81 5.33
N ILE A 288 -10.22 -1.66 6.30
CA ILE A 288 -9.40 -2.05 7.44
C ILE A 288 -8.61 -3.32 7.14
N THR A 289 -9.16 -4.24 6.33
CA THR A 289 -8.61 -5.57 6.09
C THR A 289 -7.73 -5.68 4.84
N LYS A 290 -7.28 -4.57 4.23
CA LYS A 290 -6.39 -4.60 3.06
C LYS A 290 -5.20 -5.52 3.30
N SER A 291 -5.19 -6.63 2.60
CA SER A 291 -4.18 -7.68 2.78
C SER A 291 -2.90 -7.30 2.03
N ALA A 292 -1.74 -7.77 2.51
CA ALA A 292 -0.49 -7.62 1.77
C ALA A 292 -0.60 -8.21 0.35
N GLU A 293 -1.37 -9.28 0.18
CA GLU A 293 -1.59 -9.94 -1.11
C GLU A 293 -2.24 -9.00 -2.13
N GLU A 294 -3.24 -8.20 -1.75
CA GLU A 294 -3.82 -7.19 -2.65
C GLU A 294 -2.77 -6.17 -3.10
N PHE A 295 -1.93 -5.69 -2.18
CA PHE A 295 -0.83 -4.76 -2.50
C PHE A 295 0.22 -5.35 -3.46
N PHE A 296 0.45 -6.67 -3.40
CA PHE A 296 1.45 -7.34 -4.23
C PHE A 296 0.88 -8.00 -5.48
N SER A 297 -0.44 -8.21 -5.56
CA SER A 297 -1.09 -8.93 -6.65
C SER A 297 -0.86 -8.31 -8.03
N GLU A 298 -0.82 -6.97 -8.12
CA GLU A 298 -0.54 -6.27 -9.38
C GLU A 298 0.90 -6.54 -9.84
N ARG A 299 1.88 -6.39 -8.95
CA ARG A 299 3.29 -6.67 -9.26
C ARG A 299 3.53 -8.14 -9.58
N GLN A 300 2.85 -9.06 -8.89
CA GLN A 300 2.94 -10.49 -9.18
C GLN A 300 2.45 -10.80 -10.60
N LYS A 301 1.34 -10.18 -11.04
CA LYS A 301 0.87 -10.33 -12.42
C LYS A 301 1.86 -9.77 -13.43
N GLU A 302 2.48 -8.62 -13.13
CA GLU A 302 3.54 -8.04 -13.99
C GLU A 302 4.77 -8.96 -14.08
N GLU A 303 5.21 -9.53 -12.97
CA GLU A 303 6.31 -10.51 -12.93
C GLU A 303 5.94 -11.80 -13.67
N GLU A 304 4.72 -12.31 -13.48
CA GLU A 304 4.22 -13.50 -14.17
C GLU A 304 4.20 -13.28 -15.69
N LEU A 305 3.71 -12.13 -16.17
CA LEU A 305 3.74 -11.77 -17.59
C LEU A 305 5.18 -11.66 -18.14
N ASN A 306 6.10 -11.15 -17.32
CA ASN A 306 7.52 -11.06 -17.67
C ASN A 306 8.22 -12.40 -17.75
N ILE A 307 7.84 -13.35 -16.90
CA ILE A 307 8.39 -14.71 -16.89
C ILE A 307 7.79 -15.53 -18.03
N THR A 308 6.46 -15.52 -18.16
CA THR A 308 5.72 -16.35 -19.13
C THR A 308 5.89 -15.89 -20.58
N LYS A 309 6.06 -14.57 -20.79
CA LYS A 309 6.24 -13.92 -22.10
C LYS A 309 5.29 -14.48 -23.18
N PRO A 310 3.97 -14.36 -23.00
CA PRO A 310 2.99 -15.02 -23.87
C PRO A 310 3.13 -14.63 -25.34
N GLN A 311 3.47 -13.37 -25.64
CA GLN A 311 3.67 -12.93 -27.03
C GLN A 311 4.83 -13.62 -27.77
N ASN A 312 5.82 -14.16 -27.04
CA ASN A 312 6.97 -14.87 -27.63
C ASN A 312 6.81 -16.40 -27.56
N TYR A 313 6.17 -16.92 -26.51
CA TYR A 313 6.12 -18.36 -26.21
C TYR A 313 4.71 -18.96 -26.11
N SER A 314 3.67 -18.23 -26.53
CA SER A 314 2.31 -18.80 -26.51
C SER A 314 2.21 -19.98 -27.47
N ASN A 315 2.10 -21.17 -26.89
CA ASN A 315 1.78 -22.42 -27.57
C ASN A 315 0.28 -22.75 -27.45
N HIS A 316 -0.57 -21.78 -27.09
CA HIS A 316 -1.99 -22.04 -26.83
C HIS A 316 -2.73 -22.41 -28.12
N ILE A 317 -2.91 -23.71 -28.31
CA ILE A 317 -3.95 -24.31 -29.13
C ILE A 317 -5.22 -24.24 -28.28
N ASP A 318 -5.99 -23.16 -28.40
CA ASP A 318 -7.34 -23.14 -27.81
C ASP A 318 -8.22 -24.15 -28.57
N ASP A 319 -8.91 -25.03 -27.83
CA ASP A 319 -9.87 -26.06 -28.29
C ASP A 319 -11.09 -25.54 -29.08
N THR A 320 -11.09 -24.27 -29.48
CA THR A 320 -12.10 -23.68 -30.37
C THR A 320 -11.56 -23.68 -31.80
N ASN A 321 -12.09 -24.58 -32.64
CA ASN A 321 -11.83 -24.77 -34.07
C ASN A 321 -11.84 -23.48 -34.92
N ILE A 322 -10.84 -22.62 -34.77
CA ILE A 322 -10.61 -21.47 -35.63
C ILE A 322 -9.12 -21.46 -36.01
N PRO A 323 -8.75 -21.77 -37.26
CA PRO A 323 -7.36 -21.75 -37.72
C PRO A 323 -6.69 -20.35 -37.68
N GLN A 324 -7.42 -19.31 -37.24
CA GLN A 324 -6.92 -17.94 -37.05
C GLN A 324 -6.34 -17.69 -35.64
N LYS A 325 -6.41 -18.65 -34.71
CA LYS A 325 -5.91 -18.49 -33.33
C LYS A 325 -4.45 -18.94 -33.10
N LEU A 326 -3.73 -19.35 -34.15
CA LEU A 326 -2.35 -19.85 -34.03
C LEU A 326 -1.29 -18.75 -33.83
N ASP A 327 -1.56 -17.51 -34.22
CA ASP A 327 -0.61 -16.40 -34.07
C ASP A 327 -0.99 -15.54 -32.84
N PRO A 328 -0.11 -15.38 -31.83
CA PRO A 328 -0.43 -14.64 -30.61
C PRO A 328 -0.67 -13.15 -30.87
N ASN A 329 0.03 -12.56 -31.85
CA ASN A 329 0.08 -11.10 -32.01
C ASN A 329 -0.73 -10.61 -33.22
N ARG A 330 -0.76 -11.40 -34.30
CA ARG A 330 -1.40 -11.00 -35.55
C ARG A 330 -2.83 -11.51 -35.62
N TYR A 331 -3.73 -10.65 -36.11
CA TYR A 331 -5.12 -11.00 -36.40
C TYR A 331 -5.28 -11.50 -37.83
N TYR A 332 -4.61 -10.86 -38.79
CA TYR A 332 -4.68 -11.18 -40.20
C TYR A 332 -3.34 -10.91 -40.89
N ILE A 333 -2.93 -11.81 -41.78
CA ILE A 333 -1.80 -11.63 -42.69
C ILE A 333 -2.31 -11.96 -44.09
N ASP A 334 -2.10 -11.05 -45.04
CA ASP A 334 -2.48 -11.29 -46.43
C ASP A 334 -1.63 -12.43 -47.05
N THR A 335 -2.25 -13.25 -47.89
CA THR A 335 -1.60 -14.40 -48.53
C THR A 335 -0.45 -14.03 -49.44
N ASP A 336 -0.46 -12.82 -49.99
CA ASP A 336 0.55 -12.35 -50.94
C ASP A 336 1.76 -11.68 -50.26
N VAL A 337 1.75 -11.52 -48.92
CA VAL A 337 2.92 -11.05 -48.16
C VAL A 337 4.03 -12.08 -48.26
N LEU A 338 5.23 -11.64 -48.67
CA LEU A 338 6.40 -12.50 -48.73
C LEU A 338 7.17 -12.40 -47.41
N ILE A 339 7.38 -13.56 -46.79
CA ILE A 339 8.22 -13.70 -45.60
C ILE A 339 9.51 -14.39 -46.05
N ASN A 340 10.62 -13.66 -46.11
CA ASN A 340 11.90 -14.25 -46.51
C ASN A 340 12.68 -14.71 -45.28
N LEU A 341 13.46 -15.78 -45.44
CA LEU A 341 14.41 -16.25 -44.44
C LEU A 341 15.75 -15.57 -44.71
N GLU A 342 16.05 -14.54 -43.93
CA GLU A 342 17.28 -13.74 -44.01
C GLU A 342 17.75 -13.47 -42.58
N LYS A 343 18.81 -14.16 -42.17
CA LYS A 343 19.33 -14.04 -40.81
C LYS A 343 20.10 -12.75 -40.63
N ILE A 344 19.74 -11.98 -39.61
CA ILE A 344 20.47 -10.83 -39.13
C ILE A 344 21.21 -11.27 -37.87
N GLU A 345 22.53 -11.29 -37.95
CA GLU A 345 23.40 -11.71 -36.85
C GLU A 345 24.37 -10.60 -36.46
N LEU A 346 24.50 -10.37 -35.15
CA LEU A 346 25.50 -9.50 -34.56
C LEU A 346 26.59 -10.38 -33.92
N LYS A 347 27.69 -10.60 -34.63
CA LYS A 347 28.74 -11.56 -34.26
C LYS A 347 28.15 -12.97 -34.07
N ASN A 348 27.81 -13.33 -32.82
CA ASN A 348 27.21 -14.63 -32.46
C ASN A 348 25.79 -14.51 -31.91
N ILE A 349 25.20 -13.30 -31.91
CA ILE A 349 23.85 -13.05 -31.41
C ILE A 349 22.91 -12.97 -32.61
N LEU A 350 21.92 -13.86 -32.65
CA LEU A 350 20.85 -13.83 -33.63
C LEU A 350 19.87 -12.70 -33.27
N ILE A 351 19.69 -11.74 -34.17
CA ILE A 351 18.75 -10.64 -34.01
C ILE A 351 17.39 -11.01 -34.61
N SER A 352 17.39 -11.56 -35.83
CA SER A 352 16.17 -11.96 -36.54
C SER A 352 16.47 -13.05 -37.57
N GLU A 353 15.50 -13.91 -37.85
CA GLU A 353 15.58 -14.96 -38.90
C GLU A 353 14.72 -14.66 -40.12
N PHE A 354 13.67 -13.85 -39.95
CA PHE A 354 12.65 -13.63 -40.94
C PHE A 354 12.46 -12.14 -41.19
N ASN A 355 12.09 -11.77 -42.40
CA ASN A 355 11.66 -10.42 -42.73
C ASN A 355 10.43 -10.39 -43.62
N TYR A 356 9.72 -9.27 -43.55
CA TYR A 356 8.60 -8.99 -44.44
C TYR A 356 9.06 -8.23 -45.68
N GLU A 357 8.63 -8.70 -46.84
CA GLU A 357 8.58 -7.93 -48.08
C GLU A 357 7.11 -7.77 -48.52
N THR A 358 6.62 -6.54 -48.50
CA THR A 358 5.18 -6.25 -48.72
C THR A 358 4.86 -5.69 -50.11
N TYR A 359 5.80 -5.72 -51.06
CA TYR A 359 5.64 -5.11 -52.40
C TYR A 359 4.49 -5.68 -53.23
N LYS A 360 4.10 -6.95 -53.03
CA LYS A 360 2.97 -7.57 -53.72
C LYS A 360 1.61 -7.02 -53.25
N VAL A 361 1.55 -6.57 -52.00
CA VAL A 361 0.34 -6.07 -51.33
C VAL A 361 0.35 -4.55 -51.30
N PHE A 362 0.86 -3.93 -52.37
CA PHE A 362 1.05 -2.48 -52.43
C PHE A 362 -0.26 -1.71 -52.18
N LYS A 363 -0.24 -0.76 -51.23
CA LYS A 363 -1.38 0.06 -50.76
C LYS A 363 -2.56 -0.70 -50.14
N LYS A 364 -2.40 -1.99 -49.88
CA LYS A 364 -3.38 -2.81 -49.16
C LYS A 364 -2.87 -3.10 -47.75
N ASP A 365 -3.79 -3.45 -46.86
CA ASP A 365 -3.45 -3.87 -45.50
C ASP A 365 -2.73 -5.22 -45.58
N ALA A 366 -1.42 -5.22 -45.30
CA ALA A 366 -0.58 -6.41 -45.39
C ALA A 366 -0.71 -7.26 -44.12
N ILE A 367 -0.63 -6.61 -42.96
CA ILE A 367 -0.69 -7.24 -41.63
C ILE A 367 -1.62 -6.41 -40.75
N LEU A 368 -2.52 -7.07 -40.04
CA LEU A 368 -3.39 -6.47 -39.03
C LEU A 368 -3.10 -7.13 -37.68
N TYR A 369 -2.78 -6.35 -36.66
CA TYR A 369 -2.51 -6.82 -35.30
C TYR A 369 -3.80 -6.95 -34.49
N LYS A 370 -3.80 -7.77 -33.44
CA LYS A 370 -4.96 -7.91 -32.53
C LYS A 370 -5.17 -6.69 -31.63
N THR A 371 -4.10 -5.94 -31.37
CA THR A 371 -4.10 -4.82 -30.43
C THR A 371 -4.61 -3.53 -31.07
N GLU A 372 -5.45 -2.82 -30.31
CA GLU A 372 -6.04 -1.55 -30.69
C GLU A 372 -5.30 -0.39 -30.00
N PHE A 373 -5.23 0.77 -30.66
CA PHE A 373 -4.66 1.97 -30.06
C PHE A 373 -5.65 2.58 -29.06
N THR A 374 -5.55 2.16 -27.79
CA THR A 374 -6.52 2.49 -26.73
C THR A 374 -6.18 3.75 -25.92
N ASN A 375 -7.21 4.31 -25.27
CA ASN A 375 -7.26 5.61 -24.57
C ASN A 375 -6.26 5.85 -23.41
N ASN A 376 -5.48 4.84 -22.98
CA ASN A 376 -4.68 4.92 -21.75
C ASN A 376 -3.16 5.07 -21.99
N LEU A 377 -2.72 5.24 -23.23
CA LEU A 377 -1.29 5.30 -23.55
C LEU A 377 -0.73 6.71 -23.29
N LYS A 378 0.09 6.84 -22.24
CA LYS A 378 0.82 8.08 -21.93
C LYS A 378 2.12 8.19 -22.71
N ASN A 379 2.77 7.06 -22.95
CA ASN A 379 4.08 6.97 -23.59
C ASN A 379 4.04 5.83 -24.61
N ILE A 380 4.80 5.98 -25.70
CA ILE A 380 4.90 4.97 -26.76
C ILE A 380 6.36 4.85 -27.17
N GLY A 381 6.90 3.64 -27.10
CA GLY A 381 8.20 3.29 -27.67
C GLY A 381 7.99 2.40 -28.88
N PHE A 382 8.52 2.77 -30.03
CA PHE A 382 8.51 1.97 -31.26
C PHE A 382 9.93 1.55 -31.60
N SER A 383 10.13 0.29 -31.95
CA SER A 383 11.40 -0.16 -32.54
C SER A 383 11.18 -1.13 -33.69
N CYS A 384 12.02 -1.03 -34.71
CA CYS A 384 12.02 -1.95 -35.85
C CYS A 384 13.38 -1.98 -36.53
N TRP A 385 13.62 -3.03 -37.31
CA TRP A 385 14.74 -3.13 -38.24
C TRP A 385 14.23 -2.97 -39.67
N ILE A 386 14.88 -2.11 -40.44
CA ILE A 386 14.52 -1.83 -41.83
C ILE A 386 15.71 -2.04 -42.76
N ALA A 387 15.43 -2.48 -43.98
CA ALA A 387 16.39 -2.49 -45.08
C ALA A 387 15.68 -2.19 -46.41
N ASN A 388 16.39 -1.56 -47.35
CA ASN A 388 15.82 -1.28 -48.66
C ASN A 388 15.92 -2.55 -49.52
N SER A 389 14.82 -2.90 -50.22
CA SER A 389 14.83 -3.97 -51.23
C SER A 389 14.88 -3.36 -52.63
N THR A 390 15.22 -4.19 -53.62
CA THR A 390 15.09 -3.78 -55.02
C THR A 390 13.65 -3.38 -55.29
N GLU A 391 13.43 -2.15 -55.80
CA GLU A 391 12.10 -1.67 -56.15
C GLU A 391 11.60 -2.48 -57.36
N LYS A 392 10.76 -3.48 -57.08
CA LYS A 392 10.21 -4.40 -58.10
C LYS A 392 9.12 -3.72 -58.94
N LEU A 393 8.41 -2.74 -58.38
CA LEU A 393 7.60 -1.80 -59.14
C LEU A 393 8.53 -0.69 -59.66
N LEU A 394 9.01 -0.86 -60.90
CA LEU A 394 9.96 0.04 -61.55
C LEU A 394 9.37 1.45 -61.73
N THR A 395 9.89 2.41 -60.98
CA THR A 395 9.71 3.84 -61.27
C THR A 395 10.82 4.30 -62.20
N LYS A 396 10.48 4.85 -63.37
CA LYS A 396 11.49 5.39 -64.29
C LYS A 396 12.14 6.63 -63.68
N SER A 397 13.47 6.70 -63.72
CA SER A 397 14.22 7.91 -63.38
C SER A 397 14.44 8.80 -64.59
N TYR A 398 14.50 10.11 -64.38
CA TYR A 398 14.69 11.11 -65.43
C TYR A 398 15.85 12.04 -65.08
N LYS A 399 16.75 12.28 -66.05
CA LYS A 399 17.94 13.14 -65.88
C LYS A 399 17.59 14.62 -66.01
N PHE A 400 18.22 15.44 -65.17
CA PHE A 400 18.10 16.91 -65.23
C PHE A 400 18.85 17.47 -66.43
N ILE A 401 18.26 18.49 -67.07
CA ILE A 401 18.97 19.35 -68.03
C ILE A 401 19.61 20.51 -67.29
N SER A 402 18.79 21.20 -66.49
CA SER A 402 19.21 22.30 -65.64
C SER A 402 18.27 22.42 -64.45
N PHE A 403 18.79 22.96 -63.36
CA PHE A 403 18.00 23.27 -62.17
C PHE A 403 18.39 24.65 -61.63
N THR A 404 17.43 25.36 -61.06
CA THR A 404 17.65 26.63 -60.37
C THR A 404 16.97 26.58 -59.01
N PHE A 405 17.74 26.81 -57.94
CA PHE A 405 17.21 26.87 -56.59
C PHE A 405 17.08 28.32 -56.15
N ASN A 406 15.87 28.73 -55.76
CA ASN A 406 15.64 30.05 -55.22
C ASN A 406 15.76 30.00 -53.69
N ASN A 407 16.82 30.59 -53.14
CA ASN A 407 17.09 30.62 -51.70
C ASN A 407 16.00 31.35 -50.89
N ILE A 408 15.30 32.31 -51.51
CA ILE A 408 14.27 33.12 -50.83
C ILE A 408 12.95 32.35 -50.76
N THR A 409 12.50 31.81 -51.89
CA THR A 409 11.22 31.06 -51.94
C THR A 409 11.38 29.59 -51.57
N LYS A 410 12.61 29.11 -51.35
CA LYS A 410 12.95 27.71 -51.02
C LYS A 410 12.40 26.70 -52.03
N LYS A 411 12.20 27.14 -53.28
CA LYS A 411 11.62 26.34 -54.37
C LYS A 411 12.71 25.99 -55.38
N LEU A 412 12.71 24.73 -55.80
CA LEU A 412 13.59 24.22 -56.84
C LEU A 412 12.83 24.16 -58.16
N THR A 413 13.38 24.78 -59.18
CA THR A 413 12.86 24.69 -60.55
C THR A 413 13.75 23.76 -61.35
N ILE A 414 13.17 22.75 -61.98
CA ILE A 414 13.88 21.70 -62.74
C ILE A 414 13.35 21.67 -64.16
N ASN A 415 14.25 21.63 -65.14
CA ASN A 415 13.89 21.45 -66.55
C ASN A 415 14.23 20.03 -67.02
N LEU A 416 13.25 19.36 -67.65
CA LEU A 416 13.34 17.97 -68.13
C LEU A 416 12.92 17.88 -69.60
N ASN A 417 13.54 16.99 -70.37
CA ASN A 417 13.26 16.75 -71.81
C ASN A 417 12.21 15.64 -72.02
N TYR A 418 11.39 15.40 -71.00
CA TYR A 418 10.40 14.34 -70.98
C TYR A 418 9.05 14.94 -70.61
N ASN A 419 7.99 14.45 -71.25
CA ASN A 419 6.64 14.69 -70.77
C ASN A 419 6.35 13.70 -69.64
N LEU A 420 6.05 14.22 -68.45
CA LEU A 420 5.89 13.42 -67.24
C LEU A 420 4.43 13.36 -66.81
N ASN A 421 3.95 12.15 -66.53
CA ASN A 421 2.64 11.90 -65.93
C ASN A 421 2.68 12.13 -64.41
N TYR A 422 3.08 13.32 -63.98
CA TYR A 422 3.07 13.71 -62.57
C TYR A 422 1.88 14.62 -62.28
N SER A 423 1.32 14.50 -61.08
CA SER A 423 0.30 15.40 -60.55
C SER A 423 0.90 16.37 -59.54
N VAL A 424 0.30 17.57 -59.44
CA VAL A 424 0.60 18.51 -58.35
C VAL A 424 0.34 17.81 -57.01
N GLY A 425 1.30 17.88 -56.10
CA GLY A 425 1.28 17.19 -54.81
C GLY A 425 2.01 15.84 -54.77
N ASP A 426 2.43 15.29 -55.92
CA ASP A 426 3.20 14.03 -55.92
C ASP A 426 4.54 14.22 -55.19
N LEU A 427 4.95 13.18 -54.45
CA LEU A 427 6.27 13.10 -53.84
C LEU A 427 7.30 12.58 -54.84
N VAL A 428 8.45 13.24 -54.87
CA VAL A 428 9.53 12.93 -55.79
C VAL A 428 10.84 12.87 -55.04
N GLU A 429 11.63 11.85 -55.33
CA GLU A 429 12.99 11.72 -54.85
C GLU A 429 13.94 12.24 -55.91
N ILE A 430 14.86 13.08 -55.48
CA ILE A 430 15.99 13.56 -56.27
C ILE A 430 17.22 12.90 -55.70
N PHE A 431 17.97 12.25 -56.58
CA PHE A 431 19.18 11.55 -56.18
C PHE A 431 20.30 11.80 -57.18
N ASN A 432 21.53 11.70 -56.69
CA ASN A 432 22.70 11.70 -57.54
C ASN A 432 23.17 10.25 -57.73
N PRO A 433 23.31 9.75 -58.97
CA PRO A 433 23.76 8.37 -59.22
C PRO A 433 25.26 8.16 -58.97
N ILE A 434 26.06 9.23 -58.92
CA ILE A 434 27.52 9.18 -58.74
C ILE A 434 27.90 9.28 -57.26
N MET A 435 27.14 10.05 -56.48
CA MET A 435 27.37 10.26 -55.04
C MET A 435 26.07 9.95 -54.27
N PRO A 436 26.10 9.27 -53.11
CA PRO A 436 24.89 8.80 -52.41
C PRO A 436 24.14 9.94 -51.69
N LEU A 437 23.72 10.95 -52.44
CA LEU A 437 22.91 12.07 -52.00
C LEU A 437 21.47 11.81 -52.44
N TYR A 438 20.58 11.67 -51.46
CA TYR A 438 19.15 11.43 -51.66
C TYR A 438 18.36 12.46 -50.86
N PHE A 439 17.38 13.09 -51.50
CA PHE A 439 16.44 13.98 -50.84
C PHE A 439 15.10 13.96 -51.57
N TYR A 440 14.04 14.41 -50.91
CA TYR A 440 12.70 14.39 -51.48
C TYR A 440 12.06 15.77 -51.40
N GLY A 441 11.09 16.00 -52.29
CA GLY A 441 10.22 17.16 -52.28
C GLY A 441 8.85 16.86 -52.87
N SER A 442 7.95 17.81 -52.75
CA SER A 442 6.59 17.76 -53.31
C SER A 442 6.48 18.65 -54.54
N ILE A 443 5.76 18.20 -55.57
CA ILE A 443 5.55 19.01 -56.77
C ILE A 443 4.52 20.09 -56.48
N ASN A 444 4.93 21.36 -56.53
CA ASN A 444 4.06 22.51 -56.35
C ASN A 444 3.40 22.94 -57.66
N SER A 445 4.13 22.92 -58.78
CA SER A 445 3.53 23.19 -60.10
C SER A 445 4.30 22.53 -61.24
N ILE A 446 3.57 22.29 -62.33
CA ILE A 446 4.06 21.65 -63.55
C ILE A 446 3.76 22.61 -64.69
N ILE A 447 4.80 22.98 -65.45
CA ILE A 447 4.70 23.85 -66.61
C ILE A 447 5.26 23.08 -67.79
N HIS A 448 4.57 23.11 -68.94
CA HIS A 448 5.07 22.50 -70.18
C HIS A 448 5.49 23.62 -71.14
N PRO A 449 6.74 24.11 -71.07
CA PRO A 449 7.19 25.21 -71.93
C PRO A 449 7.29 24.80 -73.41
N THR A 450 7.50 23.51 -73.72
CA THR A 450 7.40 22.95 -75.08
C THR A 450 6.74 21.57 -75.04
N PRO A 451 6.27 20.99 -76.17
CA PRO A 451 5.55 19.70 -76.18
C PRO A 451 6.35 18.54 -75.59
N ASN A 452 7.69 18.64 -75.61
CA ASN A 452 8.61 17.61 -75.17
C ASN A 452 9.42 18.01 -73.93
N SER A 453 9.11 19.16 -73.30
CA SER A 453 9.79 19.57 -72.08
C SER A 453 8.82 19.86 -70.95
N THR A 454 9.21 19.47 -69.74
CA THR A 454 8.45 19.70 -68.53
C THR A 454 9.34 20.44 -67.54
N GLN A 455 8.83 21.55 -67.03
CA GLN A 455 9.42 22.32 -65.96
C GLN A 455 8.65 22.03 -64.67
N LEU A 456 9.35 21.50 -63.67
CA LEU A 456 8.78 21.17 -62.36
C LEU A 456 9.26 22.18 -61.33
N ILE A 457 8.32 22.70 -60.53
CA ILE A 457 8.64 23.49 -59.35
C ILE A 457 8.38 22.61 -58.13
N ILE A 458 9.43 22.31 -57.38
CA ILE A 458 9.42 21.42 -56.23
C ILE A 458 9.60 22.25 -54.95
N GLU A 459 8.80 21.90 -53.94
CA GLU A 459 8.85 22.47 -52.60
C GLU A 459 9.41 21.44 -51.62
N PHE A 460 10.35 21.89 -50.79
CA PHE A 460 11.05 21.05 -49.82
C PHE A 460 10.62 21.35 -48.39
N PRO A 461 10.47 20.32 -47.54
CA PRO A 461 10.35 20.50 -46.09
C PRO A 461 11.58 21.20 -45.51
N GLN A 462 11.40 21.95 -44.42
CA GLN A 462 12.50 22.69 -43.78
C GLN A 462 13.69 21.81 -43.39
N VAL A 463 13.43 20.61 -42.85
CA VAL A 463 14.46 19.62 -42.46
C VAL A 463 15.33 19.19 -43.66
N VAL A 464 14.73 19.08 -44.84
CA VAL A 464 15.45 18.73 -46.09
C VAL A 464 16.32 19.91 -46.54
N ILE A 465 15.85 21.14 -46.38
CA ILE A 465 16.61 22.34 -46.72
C ILE A 465 17.83 22.46 -45.80
N ASP A 466 17.66 22.24 -44.50
CA ASP A 466 18.74 22.29 -43.52
C ASP A 466 19.81 21.22 -43.81
N TYR A 467 19.41 20.05 -44.31
CA TYR A 467 20.34 19.05 -44.83
C TYR A 467 21.09 19.54 -46.07
N LEU A 468 20.36 20.06 -47.05
CA LEU A 468 20.93 20.47 -48.32
C LEU A 468 21.92 21.63 -48.15
N THR A 469 21.65 22.59 -47.25
CA THR A 469 22.58 23.69 -46.96
C THR A 469 23.90 23.22 -46.34
N GLN A 470 23.90 22.13 -45.56
CA GLN A 470 25.13 21.55 -45.01
C GLN A 470 26.05 20.95 -46.08
N ILE A 471 25.50 20.49 -47.21
CA ILE A 471 26.23 19.71 -48.23
C ILE A 471 26.65 20.55 -49.45
N ASN A 472 26.21 21.81 -49.57
CA ASN A 472 26.45 22.65 -50.76
C ASN A 472 26.06 21.95 -52.08
N TRP A 473 24.90 21.29 -52.07
CA TRP A 473 24.39 20.45 -53.15
C TRP A 473 24.30 21.14 -54.53
N THR A 474 24.13 22.47 -54.59
CA THR A 474 24.01 23.23 -55.85
C THR A 474 25.28 23.21 -56.70
N SER A 475 26.44 22.90 -56.11
CA SER A 475 27.72 22.77 -56.81
C SER A 475 27.88 21.45 -57.56
N ILE A 476 27.00 20.47 -57.29
CA ILE A 476 27.11 19.12 -57.79
C ILE A 476 26.27 18.98 -59.06
N ASN A 477 26.88 18.45 -60.11
CA ASN A 477 26.19 18.16 -61.37
C ASN A 477 25.65 16.73 -61.36
N TYR A 478 24.72 16.45 -62.28
CA TYR A 478 24.11 15.12 -62.51
C TYR A 478 23.13 14.66 -61.42
N TYR A 479 21.89 15.14 -61.53
CA TYR A 479 20.78 14.67 -60.72
C TYR A 479 19.75 13.93 -61.56
N GLU A 480 19.14 12.92 -60.96
CA GLU A 480 17.99 12.20 -61.48
C GLU A 480 16.80 12.35 -60.53
N ILE A 481 15.60 12.27 -61.10
CA ILE A 481 14.35 12.34 -60.36
C ILE A 481 13.48 11.12 -60.62
N ARG A 482 12.89 10.59 -59.55
CA ARG A 482 11.93 9.47 -59.61
C ARG A 482 10.74 9.73 -58.69
N LYS A 483 9.54 9.39 -59.15
CA LYS A 483 8.34 9.41 -58.31
C LYS A 483 8.50 8.39 -57.19
N ILE A 484 8.24 8.81 -55.96
CA ILE A 484 8.27 7.92 -54.79
C ILE A 484 6.94 7.96 -54.06
N GLU A 485 6.70 6.92 -53.27
CA GLU A 485 5.62 6.90 -52.30
C GLU A 485 6.19 6.68 -50.90
N LYS A 486 5.43 7.09 -49.89
CA LYS A 486 5.80 6.89 -48.49
C LYS A 486 5.74 5.38 -48.19
N LYS A 487 6.81 4.85 -47.59
CA LYS A 487 6.85 3.44 -47.17
C LYS A 487 6.39 3.36 -45.73
N ASN A 488 5.27 2.68 -45.47
CA ASN A 488 4.67 2.63 -44.14
C ASN A 488 5.35 1.57 -43.26
N LEU A 489 5.76 1.95 -42.05
CA LEU A 489 6.35 1.09 -41.03
C LEU A 489 5.33 0.67 -39.96
N LEU A 490 4.43 1.58 -39.61
CA LEU A 490 3.35 1.34 -38.66
C LEU A 490 2.19 2.28 -39.00
N TYR A 491 0.97 1.75 -38.93
CA TYR A 491 -0.24 2.51 -39.16
C TYR A 491 -1.30 2.16 -38.14
N SER A 492 -1.87 3.18 -37.50
CA SER A 492 -3.11 3.09 -36.73
C SER A 492 -3.77 4.45 -36.80
N TYR A 493 -4.71 4.66 -37.72
CA TYR A 493 -5.28 5.98 -37.96
C TYR A 493 -6.73 5.87 -38.44
N ASP A 494 -7.66 6.53 -37.74
CA ASP A 494 -9.11 6.41 -38.01
C ASP A 494 -9.63 7.43 -39.02
N ALA A 495 -9.16 8.68 -38.94
CA ALA A 495 -9.43 9.78 -39.88
C ALA A 495 -8.83 11.12 -39.39
N THR A 496 -8.82 11.35 -38.07
CA THR A 496 -8.33 12.58 -37.43
C THR A 496 -7.27 12.30 -36.36
N ASN A 497 -7.37 11.15 -35.71
CA ASN A 497 -6.50 10.74 -34.63
C ASN A 497 -5.79 9.44 -35.02
N GLY A 498 -4.61 9.22 -34.43
CA GLY A 498 -3.80 8.03 -34.61
C GLY A 498 -2.32 8.33 -34.80
N ILE A 499 -1.58 7.27 -35.12
CA ILE A 499 -0.13 7.27 -35.31
C ILE A 499 0.21 6.64 -36.65
N ILE A 500 1.03 7.32 -37.42
CA ILE A 500 1.59 6.80 -38.66
C ILE A 500 3.10 7.03 -38.64
N ILE A 501 3.86 5.97 -38.93
CA ILE A 501 5.31 6.04 -39.08
C ILE A 501 5.63 5.64 -40.52
N ASN A 502 6.29 6.54 -41.25
CA ASN A 502 6.67 6.32 -42.64
C ASN A 502 8.17 6.56 -42.85
N LEU A 503 8.78 5.76 -43.72
CA LEU A 503 10.05 6.05 -44.35
C LEU A 503 9.81 6.75 -45.69
N ILE A 504 10.40 7.93 -45.86
CA ILE A 504 10.36 8.71 -47.09
C ILE A 504 11.75 8.70 -47.72
N SER A 505 11.81 8.43 -49.02
CA SER A 505 13.08 8.24 -49.74
C SER A 505 13.89 7.10 -49.10
N ARG A 506 15.07 7.39 -48.57
CA ARG A 506 15.98 6.42 -47.93
C ARG A 506 16.53 6.91 -46.59
N ASN A 507 16.22 8.13 -46.19
CA ASN A 507 16.93 8.82 -45.12
C ASN A 507 16.04 9.75 -44.29
N PHE A 508 14.72 9.73 -44.48
CA PHE A 508 13.81 10.54 -43.67
C PHE A 508 12.69 9.69 -43.09
N ILE A 509 12.42 9.87 -41.81
CA ILE A 509 11.33 9.23 -41.09
C ILE A 509 10.31 10.29 -40.74
N GLU A 510 9.07 10.07 -41.15
CA GLU A 510 7.94 10.91 -40.85
C GLU A 510 7.07 10.22 -39.79
N LEU A 511 6.87 10.92 -38.68
CA LEU A 511 5.94 10.55 -37.62
C LEU A 511 4.73 11.49 -37.70
N ILE A 512 3.56 10.96 -37.99
CA ILE A 512 2.31 11.70 -37.93
C ILE A 512 1.59 11.31 -36.65
N LEU A 513 1.38 12.28 -35.77
CA LEU A 513 0.56 12.16 -34.57
C LEU A 513 -0.67 13.03 -34.77
N ASN A 514 -1.83 12.40 -34.97
CA ASN A 514 -3.11 13.07 -35.23
C ASN A 514 -3.03 14.05 -36.42
N THR A 515 -2.90 15.35 -36.13
CA THR A 515 -2.82 16.43 -37.13
C THR A 515 -1.41 16.99 -37.33
N LYS A 516 -0.44 16.61 -36.48
CA LYS A 516 0.94 17.11 -36.54
C LYS A 516 1.86 16.09 -37.21
N SER A 517 2.78 16.58 -38.04
CA SER A 517 3.83 15.78 -38.69
C SER A 517 5.22 16.19 -38.21
N TYR A 518 6.01 15.23 -37.77
CA TYR A 518 7.40 15.39 -37.36
C TYR A 518 8.29 14.62 -38.34
N ILE A 519 9.40 15.22 -38.77
CA ILE A 519 10.33 14.61 -39.73
C ILE A 519 11.71 14.54 -39.09
N PHE A 520 12.27 13.32 -39.06
CA PHE A 520 13.60 13.02 -38.56
C PHE A 520 14.51 12.56 -39.69
N ARG A 521 15.82 12.83 -39.59
CA ARG A 521 16.79 12.42 -40.60
C ARG A 521 17.65 11.24 -40.13
N ILE A 522 17.83 10.26 -41.00
CA ILE A 522 18.81 9.18 -40.86
C ILE A 522 20.12 9.66 -41.51
N LYS A 523 21.22 9.77 -40.74
CA LYS A 523 22.49 10.27 -41.29
C LYS A 523 23.15 9.28 -42.26
N LYS A 524 22.89 7.98 -42.09
CA LYS A 524 23.28 6.93 -43.03
C LYS A 524 22.05 6.54 -43.87
N ASN A 525 22.19 6.50 -45.19
CA ASN A 525 21.08 6.10 -46.05
C ASN A 525 20.73 4.62 -45.83
N VAL A 526 19.45 4.29 -45.95
CA VAL A 526 18.99 2.90 -46.00
C VAL A 526 19.30 2.34 -47.39
N ASP A 527 20.47 1.73 -47.50
CA ASP A 527 20.95 1.13 -48.74
C ASP A 527 20.44 -0.31 -48.92
N LEU A 528 20.70 -0.89 -50.09
CA LEU A 528 20.19 -2.21 -50.46
C LEU A 528 20.80 -3.30 -49.56
N ASN A 529 19.95 -4.08 -48.90
CA ASN A 529 20.33 -5.15 -47.97
C ASN A 529 21.19 -4.69 -46.77
N GLU A 530 21.26 -3.40 -46.49
CA GLU A 530 21.87 -2.88 -45.27
C GLU A 530 20.79 -2.63 -44.21
N TRP A 531 20.89 -3.32 -43.09
CA TRP A 531 19.93 -3.23 -41.99
C TRP A 531 20.22 -2.05 -41.08
N ILE A 532 19.19 -1.25 -40.81
CA ILE A 532 19.20 -0.11 -39.89
C ILE A 532 18.13 -0.34 -38.83
N GLY A 533 18.54 -0.26 -37.57
CA GLY A 533 17.65 -0.30 -36.41
C GLY A 533 17.13 1.09 -36.11
N ILE A 534 15.82 1.23 -35.95
CA ILE A 534 15.14 2.48 -35.63
C ILE A 534 14.48 2.34 -34.27
N ILE A 535 14.59 3.40 -33.47
CA ILE A 535 13.83 3.59 -32.24
C ILE A 535 13.17 4.96 -32.29
N LEU A 536 11.88 4.99 -31.99
CA LEU A 536 11.09 6.22 -31.93
C LEU A 536 10.30 6.23 -30.63
N ASN A 537 10.52 7.24 -29.81
CA ASN A 537 9.89 7.43 -28.52
C ASN A 537 8.97 8.65 -28.56
N VAL A 538 7.74 8.50 -28.11
CA VAL A 538 6.77 9.59 -27.95
C VAL A 538 6.33 9.59 -26.49
N SER A 539 6.55 10.70 -25.78
CA SER A 539 6.14 10.85 -24.39
C SER A 539 5.23 12.04 -24.19
N LYS A 540 3.98 11.79 -23.79
CA LYS A 540 3.05 12.84 -23.35
C LYS A 540 3.42 13.38 -21.97
N GLU A 541 4.04 12.55 -21.11
CA GLU A 541 4.44 12.97 -19.76
C GLU A 541 5.57 13.99 -19.78
N PHE A 542 6.53 13.80 -20.67
CA PHE A 542 7.69 14.71 -20.80
C PHE A 542 7.56 15.72 -21.94
N ASN A 543 6.48 15.67 -22.74
CA ASN A 543 6.27 16.51 -23.92
C ASN A 543 7.47 16.46 -24.89
N GLN A 544 7.96 15.23 -25.13
CA GLN A 544 9.17 14.95 -25.90
C GLN A 544 8.93 13.86 -26.94
N ILE A 545 9.56 14.04 -28.10
CA ILE A 545 9.68 13.01 -29.15
C ILE A 545 11.16 12.74 -29.37
N GLY A 546 11.57 11.50 -29.15
CA GLY A 546 12.93 11.03 -29.38
C GLY A 546 13.01 10.13 -30.60
N PHE A 547 14.07 10.27 -31.37
CA PHE A 547 14.41 9.41 -32.50
C PHE A 547 15.87 8.97 -32.38
N SER A 548 16.11 7.66 -32.40
CA SER A 548 17.45 7.07 -32.41
C SER A 548 17.56 6.10 -33.59
N CYS A 549 18.69 6.12 -34.29
CA CYS A 549 18.97 5.14 -35.34
C CYS A 549 20.34 4.49 -35.19
N TYR A 550 20.40 3.20 -35.52
CA TYR A 550 21.56 2.34 -35.34
C TYR A 550 21.88 1.57 -36.62
N ASN A 551 23.16 1.33 -36.88
CA ASN A 551 23.62 0.42 -37.92
C ASN A 551 24.47 -0.69 -37.34
N ILE A 552 24.58 -1.76 -38.10
CA ILE A 552 25.58 -2.80 -37.87
C ILE A 552 26.84 -2.39 -38.65
N SER A 553 27.95 -2.16 -37.94
CA SER A 553 29.25 -1.90 -38.55
C SER A 553 30.30 -2.79 -37.90
N ASN A 554 31.05 -3.55 -38.70
CA ASN A 554 32.07 -4.50 -38.21
C ASN A 554 31.55 -5.50 -37.16
N GLY A 555 30.26 -5.87 -37.25
CA GLY A 555 29.63 -6.80 -36.30
C GLY A 555 29.29 -6.19 -34.94
N ASP A 556 29.38 -4.87 -34.77
CA ASP A 556 28.89 -4.15 -33.60
C ASP A 556 27.75 -3.20 -33.97
N LEU A 557 26.83 -2.99 -33.03
CA LEU A 557 25.73 -2.05 -33.18
C LEU A 557 26.23 -0.66 -32.81
N VAL A 558 26.20 0.26 -33.77
CA VAL A 558 26.67 1.64 -33.59
C VAL A 558 25.49 2.59 -33.75
N LYS A 559 25.39 3.55 -32.81
CA LYS A 559 24.38 4.62 -32.88
C LYS A 559 24.81 5.64 -33.92
N ILE A 560 24.01 5.83 -34.96
CA ILE A 560 24.28 6.75 -36.08
C ILE A 560 23.77 8.16 -35.76
N ASN A 561 22.55 8.25 -35.21
CA ASN A 561 21.89 9.51 -34.91
C ASN A 561 21.02 9.38 -33.67
N SER A 562 20.93 10.47 -32.91
CA SER A 562 19.87 10.73 -31.95
C SER A 562 19.37 12.16 -32.13
N GLU A 563 18.07 12.32 -32.24
CA GLU A 563 17.38 13.59 -32.33
C GLU A 563 16.28 13.62 -31.26
N LEU A 564 16.17 14.73 -30.54
CA LEU A 564 15.15 14.91 -29.52
C LEU A 564 14.45 16.25 -29.74
N ILE A 565 13.13 16.20 -29.86
CA ILE A 565 12.26 17.37 -29.94
C ILE A 565 11.59 17.52 -28.58
N SER A 566 11.92 18.59 -27.87
CA SER A 566 11.37 18.93 -26.55
C SER A 566 10.37 20.07 -26.61
N ASN A 567 9.47 20.15 -25.62
CA ASN A 567 8.46 21.21 -25.44
C ASN A 567 7.36 21.23 -26.50
N GLU A 568 7.03 20.06 -27.05
CA GLU A 568 5.89 19.91 -27.95
C GLU A 568 4.64 19.53 -27.15
N ASN A 569 3.53 20.23 -27.39
CA ASN A 569 2.23 19.77 -26.91
C ASN A 569 1.85 18.51 -27.70
N ILE A 570 2.13 17.36 -27.12
CA ILE A 570 1.87 16.04 -27.70
C ILE A 570 0.46 15.62 -27.29
N ASP A 571 -0.36 15.32 -28.29
CA ASP A 571 -1.64 14.67 -28.07
C ASP A 571 -1.59 13.23 -28.58
N LEU A 572 -1.97 12.30 -27.71
CA LEU A 572 -2.05 10.86 -27.96
C LEU A 572 -3.51 10.41 -27.81
N THR A 573 -4.43 11.18 -28.38
CA THR A 573 -5.84 10.76 -28.47
C THR A 573 -5.94 9.49 -29.32
N PRO A 574 -6.69 8.47 -28.87
CA PRO A 574 -6.77 7.23 -29.59
C PRO A 574 -7.53 7.37 -30.90
N SER A 575 -7.14 6.52 -31.83
CA SER A 575 -7.92 6.05 -32.96
C SER A 575 -8.33 4.66 -32.57
N ASN A 576 -9.58 4.28 -32.34
CA ASN A 576 -9.91 2.90 -31.97
C ASN A 576 -9.63 1.85 -33.10
N GLN A 577 -8.67 2.11 -33.99
CA GLN A 577 -8.09 1.19 -34.95
C GLN A 577 -7.07 0.24 -34.33
N ARG A 578 -6.97 -0.91 -34.96
CA ARG A 578 -5.87 -1.85 -34.78
C ARG A 578 -4.62 -1.33 -35.46
N PHE A 579 -3.48 -1.62 -34.86
CA PHE A 579 -2.21 -1.45 -35.55
C PHE A 579 -2.18 -2.33 -36.80
N LYS A 580 -1.67 -1.78 -37.88
CA LYS A 580 -1.50 -2.47 -39.16
C LYS A 580 -0.24 -2.01 -39.86
N ILE A 581 0.19 -2.83 -40.81
CA ILE A 581 1.26 -2.50 -41.76
C ILE A 581 0.62 -2.46 -43.14
N ILE A 582 0.80 -1.32 -43.83
CA ILE A 582 0.32 -1.14 -45.20
C ILE A 582 1.44 -1.53 -46.16
N GLY A 583 1.11 -2.31 -47.18
CA GLY A 583 2.12 -2.82 -48.11
C GLY A 583 2.82 -1.70 -48.88
N SER A 584 4.15 -1.73 -48.84
CA SER A 584 5.04 -0.70 -49.38
C SER A 584 5.97 -1.28 -50.44
N ASN A 585 6.38 -0.45 -51.41
CA ASN A 585 7.26 -0.89 -52.49
C ASN A 585 8.74 -0.83 -52.05
N GLY A 586 9.44 -1.97 -52.14
CA GLY A 586 10.88 -2.04 -51.93
C GLY A 586 11.32 -1.79 -50.49
N LEU A 587 10.59 -2.31 -49.49
CA LEU A 587 10.99 -2.24 -48.09
C LEU A 587 11.02 -3.64 -47.46
N LYS A 588 12.05 -3.90 -46.66
CA LYS A 588 12.14 -5.04 -45.76
C LYS A 588 12.01 -4.58 -44.33
N GLU A 589 11.20 -5.27 -43.55
CA GLU A 589 10.95 -4.95 -42.13
C GLU A 589 11.03 -6.22 -41.28
N THR A 590 11.59 -6.10 -40.08
CA THR A 590 11.57 -7.18 -39.08
C THR A 590 11.67 -6.61 -37.66
N ASN A 591 11.40 -7.46 -36.66
CA ASN A 591 11.44 -7.13 -35.22
C ASN A 591 10.63 -5.87 -34.88
N ILE A 592 9.39 -5.82 -35.36
CA ILE A 592 8.46 -4.71 -35.18
C ILE A 592 7.91 -4.77 -33.75
N ARG A 593 8.22 -3.75 -32.96
CA ARG A 593 7.90 -3.71 -31.52
C ARG A 593 7.27 -2.39 -31.15
N VAL A 594 6.23 -2.46 -30.34
CA VAL A 594 5.53 -1.30 -29.78
C VAL A 594 5.42 -1.51 -28.28
N PHE A 595 5.78 -0.50 -27.49
CA PHE A 595 5.77 -0.50 -26.03
C PHE A 595 4.89 0.62 -25.49
N ASN A 596 4.28 0.41 -24.33
CA ASN A 596 3.48 1.39 -23.59
C ASN A 596 4.33 2.38 -22.74
N LYS A 597 5.66 2.24 -22.81
CA LYS A 597 6.65 3.06 -22.11
C LYS A 597 7.69 3.52 -23.14
N ILE A 598 8.31 4.67 -22.87
CA ILE A 598 9.51 5.08 -23.61
C ILE A 598 10.63 4.05 -23.44
N ILE A 599 11.42 3.90 -24.49
CA ILE A 599 12.64 3.08 -24.46
C ILE A 599 13.78 3.98 -23.98
N ASP A 600 14.29 3.69 -22.77
CA ASP A 600 15.43 4.41 -22.21
C ASP A 600 16.70 4.13 -23.02
N GLU A 601 17.57 5.14 -23.18
CA GLU A 601 18.79 5.06 -24.00
C GLU A 601 19.72 3.90 -23.59
N GLU A 602 19.76 3.57 -22.31
CA GLU A 602 20.55 2.47 -21.75
C GLU A 602 20.05 1.08 -22.21
N ILE A 603 18.77 0.96 -22.57
CA ILE A 603 18.11 -0.30 -22.94
C ILE A 603 17.93 -0.40 -24.46
N GLU A 604 18.07 0.70 -25.22
CA GLU A 604 17.97 0.76 -26.69
C GLU A 604 18.78 -0.36 -27.36
N TYR A 605 20.03 -0.54 -26.93
CA TYR A 605 20.93 -1.60 -27.45
C TYR A 605 20.36 -3.00 -27.23
N ASN A 606 19.86 -3.29 -26.03
CA ASN A 606 19.30 -4.60 -25.68
C ASN A 606 18.02 -4.87 -26.49
N ILE A 607 17.14 -3.88 -26.61
CA ILE A 607 15.89 -4.03 -27.36
C ILE A 607 16.13 -4.28 -28.84
N LEU A 608 17.17 -3.70 -29.45
CA LEU A 608 17.47 -3.96 -30.87
C LEU A 608 18.17 -5.30 -31.10
N THR A 609 18.89 -5.82 -30.12
CA THR A 609 19.70 -7.05 -30.25
C THR A 609 18.98 -8.30 -29.75
N GLU A 610 18.00 -8.17 -28.87
CA GLU A 610 17.24 -9.30 -28.34
C GLU A 610 16.31 -9.91 -29.40
N PHE A 611 16.47 -11.20 -29.69
CA PHE A 611 15.47 -11.97 -30.43
C PHE A 611 14.19 -12.16 -29.60
N VAL A 612 14.34 -12.51 -28.32
CA VAL A 612 13.24 -12.64 -27.35
C VAL A 612 13.28 -11.48 -26.37
N VAL A 613 12.25 -10.64 -26.42
CA VAL A 613 12.14 -9.45 -25.57
C VAL A 613 12.04 -9.84 -24.09
N ARG A 614 12.91 -9.27 -23.25
CA ARG A 614 12.87 -9.49 -21.78
C ARG A 614 11.74 -8.74 -21.08
N ASN A 615 11.51 -7.48 -21.45
CA ASN A 615 10.50 -6.60 -20.83
C ASN A 615 9.15 -6.70 -21.53
N ASN A 616 8.56 -7.90 -21.57
CA ASN A 616 7.34 -8.14 -22.34
C ASN A 616 6.07 -7.54 -21.70
N TYR A 617 6.06 -7.32 -20.38
CA TYR A 617 4.92 -6.71 -19.67
C TYR A 617 4.50 -5.32 -20.21
N ASN A 618 5.47 -4.56 -20.72
CA ASN A 618 5.24 -3.24 -21.32
C ASN A 618 5.05 -3.29 -22.84
N ALA A 619 5.22 -4.46 -23.46
CA ALA A 619 5.12 -4.60 -24.90
C ALA A 619 3.64 -4.76 -25.32
N ILE A 620 3.22 -3.91 -26.25
CA ILE A 620 1.92 -3.97 -26.90
C ILE A 620 2.00 -4.92 -28.10
N ILE A 621 3.08 -4.83 -28.89
CA ILE A 621 3.34 -5.68 -30.05
C ILE A 621 4.79 -6.15 -30.00
N VAL A 622 5.01 -7.44 -30.23
CA VAL A 622 6.34 -8.02 -30.49
C VAL A 622 6.26 -8.94 -31.71
N ASP A 623 6.74 -8.49 -32.87
CA ASP A 623 6.65 -9.27 -34.11
C ASP A 623 8.02 -9.42 -34.80
N ASN A 624 8.57 -10.64 -34.78
CA ASN A 624 9.83 -10.99 -35.44
C ASN A 624 9.64 -11.53 -36.88
N ALA A 625 8.51 -11.24 -37.53
CA ALA A 625 8.16 -11.70 -38.87
C ALA A 625 8.10 -13.23 -39.07
N ILE A 626 7.89 -13.98 -37.98
CA ILE A 626 7.79 -15.45 -38.00
C ILE A 626 6.63 -15.87 -38.93
N PRO A 627 6.83 -16.82 -39.87
CA PRO A 627 5.76 -17.26 -40.75
C PRO A 627 4.62 -17.92 -39.95
N PRO A 628 3.35 -17.65 -40.29
CA PRO A 628 2.23 -18.27 -39.60
C PRO A 628 2.31 -19.79 -39.81
N ASN A 629 2.09 -20.54 -38.73
CA ASN A 629 2.12 -21.99 -38.78
C ASN A 629 0.86 -22.50 -39.48
N ARG A 630 0.91 -22.60 -40.82
CA ARG A 630 -0.16 -23.16 -41.63
C ARG A 630 0.02 -24.67 -41.64
N LEU A 631 -0.67 -25.36 -40.72
CA LEU A 631 -0.77 -26.81 -40.82
C LEU A 631 -1.37 -27.15 -42.19
N PRO A 632 -0.77 -28.08 -42.96
CA PRO A 632 -1.36 -28.53 -44.21
C PRO A 632 -2.77 -29.03 -43.90
N PHE A 633 -3.76 -28.56 -44.66
CA PHE A 633 -5.11 -29.08 -44.58
C PHE A 633 -5.07 -30.57 -44.96
N VAL A 634 -5.04 -31.43 -43.96
CA VAL A 634 -5.25 -32.86 -44.14
C VAL A 634 -6.75 -32.99 -44.36
N SER A 635 -7.18 -33.08 -45.62
CA SER A 635 -8.56 -33.47 -45.91
C SER A 635 -8.83 -34.78 -45.19
N ASP A 636 -9.93 -34.87 -44.45
CA ASP A 636 -10.40 -36.13 -43.89
C ASP A 636 -10.36 -37.19 -45.00
N ILE A 637 -9.44 -38.14 -44.85
CA ILE A 637 -9.40 -39.34 -45.69
C ILE A 637 -10.66 -40.11 -45.29
N ARG A 638 -11.74 -39.89 -46.04
CA ARG A 638 -12.96 -40.69 -45.97
C ARG A 638 -12.80 -41.98 -46.75
#